data_AF-A0A2N3FT97-F1
#
_entry.id   AF-A0A2N3FT97-F1
#
_cell.length_a   1.000
_cell.length_b   1.000
_cell.length_c   1.000
_cell.angle_alpha   90.00
_cell.angle_beta   90.00
_cell.angle_gamma   90.00
#
_symmetry.space_group_name_H-M   'P 1'
#
loop_
_entity.id
_entity.type
_entity.pdbx_description
1 polymer ?
#
loop_
_entity_poly.entity_id
_entity_poly.type
_entity_poly.pdbx_seq_one_letter_code
_entity_poly.pdbx_strand_id
1 'polypeptide(L)'
;MDDSGGRCLPDSGSTWLSLRGHANNDHRGGRAQICDVDINIVDRDSSGDCERLHCARSFFAGPVNLRVEQTKGPVCASATDHKERHDFSLSNARLRRRLYRICPMLRPCAVTGNTEQSSIGRVVRFCSSAFVPNCLNERRLHPMLGATSLTDGAFVAVDIETTGCRPGSSGIIEIGAALVHAGVIVDCFETLVRPDEAIPPAIQHLTGIDDAMVADAPDVATVMHRLRDFVGDAVLVAHNHRFDMGFLDFEAERAWGTSFKRPVLDTLTLARRLHPELDRHNLRVLSAFYDVDAVPNHRASADALATAQILQKMLPELTDRGMETAEDVARFCGQARQGMLASKLVIATHLPDAPGVFLFRNAENEVIYIGRAKSLRSRVRGYFYGPSDLDRPHPASEAASVDHFPCASDLDALLVESRLVARYQPKFNRDQQRGRSQVFIRLGGSAQFPALTTTNRRLRSGTIIGPLTNNWAAETLVEALRSRYGLRRCARRFGKDAVACAEGEAGRCPRPCEGGITADEYARRVEAALAVFNGGGPRFRAALQALRERAAADLHYEEAILHRDAVRALDRTLSSLEVVRFAASELGVAIIEGRGDEIVILLVRHGRLGSVLRSERADVAGSEFKVALERAVARTYSETRIAEDPMDISPRELRDVFIIETYRRQHMPLEVPYKGDAESFNAHVATAARRATRVPRKLHAAPSVG
;
A
#
# COMPACT_ATOMS: atom_id res chain seq x y z
N MET A 1 25.94 38.48 53.45
CA MET A 1 26.43 39.69 52.76
C MET A 1 27.11 39.23 51.50
N ASP A 2 26.84 39.95 50.41
CA ASP A 2 27.32 39.82 49.04
C ASP A 2 26.78 38.65 48.18
N ASP A 3 26.38 38.82 46.92
CA ASP A 3 25.98 39.99 46.14
C ASP A 3 25.26 39.51 44.84
N SER A 4 24.36 40.37 44.32
CA SER A 4 23.95 40.61 42.92
C SER A 4 23.66 39.50 41.88
N GLY A 5 22.43 39.54 41.31
CA GLY A 5 22.22 39.29 39.86
C GLY A 5 20.98 38.48 39.38
N GLY A 6 19.73 38.92 39.62
CA GLY A 6 18.53 38.36 38.97
C GLY A 6 17.97 39.26 37.85
N ARG A 7 17.88 38.76 36.60
CA ARG A 7 17.33 39.49 35.44
C ARG A 7 15.82 39.26 35.24
N CYS A 8 15.15 40.31 34.77
CA CYS A 8 13.73 40.43 34.42
C CYS A 8 13.29 39.62 33.18
N LEU A 9 12.00 39.23 33.15
CA LEU A 9 11.20 38.88 31.96
C LEU A 9 10.05 39.90 31.84
N PRO A 10 9.71 40.45 30.65
CA PRO A 10 8.49 41.23 30.45
C PRO A 10 7.34 40.43 29.81
N ASP A 11 6.13 40.89 30.15
CA ASP A 11 4.79 40.37 29.91
C ASP A 11 4.34 40.13 28.45
N SER A 12 3.40 39.18 28.32
CA SER A 12 2.73 38.75 27.09
C SER A 12 1.43 39.50 26.81
N GLY A 13 1.28 40.09 25.62
CA GLY A 13 0.01 40.61 25.10
C GLY A 13 -0.98 39.50 24.72
N SER A 14 -2.25 39.66 25.11
CA SER A 14 -3.34 38.69 24.91
C SER A 14 -4.40 39.21 23.94
N THR A 15 -4.66 38.46 22.85
CA THR A 15 -5.77 38.66 21.91
C THR A 15 -7.04 38.00 22.44
N TRP A 16 -8.20 38.66 22.34
CA TRP A 16 -9.49 38.13 22.79
C TRP A 16 -10.33 37.60 21.64
N LEU A 17 -11.01 36.47 21.85
CA LEU A 17 -11.95 35.87 20.90
C LEU A 17 -13.35 35.90 21.53
N SER A 18 -14.32 36.54 20.90
CA SER A 18 -15.72 36.52 21.35
C SER A 18 -16.56 35.68 20.39
N LEU A 19 -17.23 34.66 20.93
CA LEU A 19 -18.19 33.82 20.22
C LEU A 19 -19.61 34.24 20.63
N ARG A 20 -20.48 34.54 19.66
CA ARG A 20 -21.93 34.66 19.90
C ARG A 20 -22.66 33.58 19.12
N GLY A 21 -23.56 32.87 19.78
CA GLY A 21 -24.48 31.93 19.15
C GLY A 21 -25.90 32.13 19.68
N HIS A 22 -26.90 31.94 18.82
CA HIS A 22 -28.29 31.78 19.22
C HIS A 22 -28.63 30.29 19.31
N ALA A 23 -29.10 29.87 20.48
CA ALA A 23 -29.64 28.53 20.69
C ALA A 23 -31.16 28.60 20.62
N ASN A 24 -31.79 27.79 19.77
CA ASN A 24 -33.22 27.51 19.87
C ASN A 24 -33.38 26.29 20.78
N ASN A 25 -34.02 26.48 21.93
CA ASN A 25 -34.40 25.38 22.81
C ASN A 25 -35.61 24.66 22.20
N ASP A 26 -35.41 23.48 21.64
CA ASP A 26 -36.52 22.53 21.48
C ASP A 26 -36.50 21.56 22.67
N HIS A 27 -37.46 21.75 23.56
CA HIS A 27 -37.62 20.93 24.75
C HIS A 27 -38.24 19.59 24.38
N ARG A 28 -37.40 18.65 23.91
CA ARG A 28 -37.51 17.18 24.10
C ARG A 28 -36.31 16.50 23.42
N GLY A 29 -35.29 16.18 24.21
CA GLY A 29 -34.23 15.24 23.81
C GLY A 29 -32.84 15.83 23.54
N GLY A 30 -32.20 16.41 24.55
CA GLY A 30 -30.76 16.26 24.83
C GLY A 30 -29.70 16.50 23.73
N ARG A 31 -29.97 17.24 22.65
CA ARG A 31 -28.95 17.73 21.70
C ARG A 31 -29.23 19.17 21.30
N ALA A 32 -28.33 20.09 21.65
CA ALA A 32 -28.32 21.44 21.10
C ALA A 32 -27.53 21.43 19.79
N GLN A 33 -28.15 21.89 18.70
CA GLN A 33 -27.51 22.08 17.40
C GLN A 33 -27.18 23.58 17.27
N ILE A 34 -25.90 23.93 17.21
CA ILE A 34 -25.46 25.31 16.96
C ILE A 34 -25.42 25.47 15.44
N CYS A 35 -26.33 26.26 14.89
CA CYS A 35 -26.50 26.37 13.44
C CYS A 35 -25.69 27.51 12.81
N ASP A 36 -25.22 28.50 13.59
CA ASP A 36 -24.40 29.61 13.09
C ASP A 36 -23.40 30.08 14.15
N VAL A 37 -22.16 30.38 13.73
CA VAL A 37 -21.10 30.94 14.57
C VAL A 37 -20.55 32.17 13.88
N ASP A 38 -20.79 33.36 14.45
CA ASP A 38 -20.12 34.59 14.05
C ASP A 38 -18.85 34.77 14.88
N ILE A 39 -17.69 34.83 14.22
CA ILE A 39 -16.39 35.10 14.84
C ILE A 39 -16.00 36.54 14.52
N ASN A 40 -15.99 37.42 15.53
CA ASN A 40 -15.41 38.75 15.42
C ASN A 40 -14.04 38.77 16.11
N ILE A 41 -13.00 39.12 15.35
CA ILE A 41 -11.66 39.37 15.87
C ILE A 41 -11.53 40.89 16.02
N VAL A 42 -11.29 41.36 17.24
CA VAL A 42 -10.98 42.77 17.50
C VAL A 42 -9.55 42.79 18.04
N ASP A 43 -8.64 43.41 17.29
CA ASP A 43 -7.32 43.73 17.80
C ASP A 43 -7.37 45.15 18.38
N ARG A 44 -6.85 45.35 19.58
CA ARG A 44 -6.59 46.67 20.13
C ARG A 44 -5.09 46.84 20.18
N ASP A 45 -4.55 47.72 19.37
CA ASP A 45 -3.21 48.22 19.60
C ASP A 45 -3.22 49.27 20.73
N SER A 46 -2.04 49.54 21.28
CA SER A 46 -1.81 50.50 22.36
C SER A 46 -2.04 51.97 21.99
N SER A 47 -2.62 52.26 20.81
CA SER A 47 -2.95 53.61 20.33
C SER A 47 -4.45 53.91 20.27
N GLY A 48 -5.33 52.93 20.46
CA GLY A 48 -6.76 53.20 20.73
C GLY A 48 -7.65 53.47 19.51
N ASP A 49 -7.21 53.18 18.28
CA ASP A 49 -8.07 53.26 17.09
C ASP A 49 -8.51 51.88 16.59
N CYS A 50 -9.78 51.78 16.18
CA CYS A 50 -10.49 50.53 15.88
C CYS A 50 -10.75 50.41 14.36
N GLU A 51 -10.00 49.57 13.64
CA GLU A 51 -10.32 49.24 12.25
C GLU A 51 -11.21 47.97 12.17
N ARG A 52 -12.33 48.06 11.43
CA ARG A 52 -13.25 46.95 11.13
C ARG A 52 -12.82 46.24 9.85
N LEU A 53 -12.63 44.92 9.90
CA LEU A 53 -12.47 44.08 8.70
C LEU A 53 -13.79 43.40 8.30
N HIS A 54 -14.12 43.45 7.02
CA HIS A 54 -15.36 42.99 6.40
C HIS A 54 -15.50 41.44 6.35
N CYS A 55 -16.74 40.98 6.50
CA CYS A 55 -17.19 39.58 6.52
C CYS A 55 -17.14 38.91 5.13
N ALA A 56 -16.57 37.70 5.04
CA ALA A 56 -16.70 36.80 3.88
C ALA A 56 -17.41 35.51 4.31
N ARG A 57 -18.64 35.30 3.80
CA ARG A 57 -19.47 34.11 4.04
C ARG A 57 -18.76 32.85 3.52
N SER A 58 -18.54 31.86 4.39
CA SER A 58 -18.09 30.51 4.02
C SER A 58 -19.26 29.54 4.15
N PHE A 59 -19.60 28.84 3.06
CA PHE A 59 -20.53 27.70 3.09
C PHE A 59 -19.81 26.49 3.72
N PHE A 60 -20.20 26.12 4.94
CA PHE A 60 -19.86 24.82 5.53
C PHE A 60 -20.92 23.79 5.11
N ALA A 61 -20.48 22.63 4.61
CA ALA A 61 -21.31 21.44 4.50
C ALA A 61 -20.71 20.33 5.36
N GLY A 62 -21.26 20.13 6.57
CA GLY A 62 -21.01 18.94 7.39
C GLY A 62 -20.96 19.20 8.91
N PRO A 63 -21.62 18.40 9.75
CA PRO A 63 -21.67 18.60 11.20
C PRO A 63 -20.38 18.14 11.90
N VAL A 64 -19.89 18.95 12.84
CA VAL A 64 -18.78 18.61 13.75
C VAL A 64 -19.36 17.96 15.02
N ASN A 65 -19.05 16.68 15.26
CA ASN A 65 -19.44 16.00 16.51
C ASN A 65 -18.36 16.17 17.58
N LEU A 66 -18.66 16.91 18.65
CA LEU A 66 -17.85 16.97 19.87
C LEU A 66 -18.47 16.04 20.94
N ARG A 67 -17.64 15.16 21.53
CA ARG A 67 -18.03 14.27 22.63
C ARG A 67 -17.67 14.96 23.96
N VAL A 68 -18.67 15.25 24.78
CA VAL A 68 -18.48 15.84 26.12
C VAL A 68 -18.56 14.70 27.15
N GLU A 69 -17.52 14.52 27.96
CA GLU A 69 -17.55 13.63 29.13
C GLU A 69 -18.12 14.40 30.33
N GLN A 70 -19.24 13.92 30.89
CA GLN A 70 -19.83 14.44 32.12
C GLN A 70 -19.19 13.79 33.36
N THR A 71 -18.62 14.60 34.26
CA THR A 71 -18.34 14.21 35.64
C THR A 71 -19.48 14.63 36.57
N LYS A 72 -20.01 13.68 37.36
CA LYS A 72 -21.16 13.86 38.28
C LYS A 72 -20.81 14.70 39.53
N GLY A 73 -21.71 15.61 39.91
CA GLY A 73 -21.79 16.32 41.21
C GLY A 73 -23.21 16.89 41.40
N PRO A 74 -23.71 17.10 42.63
CA PRO A 74 -25.13 16.97 42.96
C PRO A 74 -26.00 18.17 42.56
N VAL A 75 -27.28 17.88 42.30
CA VAL A 75 -28.33 18.82 41.91
C VAL A 75 -29.05 19.36 43.16
N CYS A 76 -29.12 20.69 43.27
CA CYS A 76 -30.14 21.46 44.02
C CYS A 76 -30.53 22.63 43.10
N ALA A 77 -31.70 22.62 42.47
CA ALA A 77 -32.99 23.11 42.95
C ALA A 77 -33.17 24.64 42.80
N SER A 78 -34.27 25.00 42.14
CA SER A 78 -34.87 26.32 41.90
C SER A 78 -34.25 27.20 40.80
N ALA A 79 -35.11 27.48 39.82
CA ALA A 79 -34.91 28.39 38.72
C ALA A 79 -35.11 29.85 39.17
N THR A 80 -34.24 30.75 38.70
CA THR A 80 -34.63 32.07 38.19
C THR A 80 -33.45 32.66 37.42
N ASP A 81 -33.67 32.78 36.11
CA ASP A 81 -33.27 33.89 35.24
C ASP A 81 -31.95 34.61 35.57
N HIS A 82 -30.84 34.19 34.97
CA HIS A 82 -29.72 35.07 34.62
C HIS A 82 -28.87 34.48 33.47
N LYS A 83 -28.59 35.32 32.47
CA LYS A 83 -27.63 35.07 31.39
C LYS A 83 -26.22 34.95 31.97
N GLU A 84 -25.71 33.73 32.14
CA GLU A 84 -24.31 33.53 32.48
C GLU A 84 -23.41 33.59 31.23
N ARG A 85 -22.39 34.45 31.30
CA ARG A 85 -21.26 34.50 30.36
C ARG A 85 -20.30 33.36 30.72
N HIS A 86 -19.87 32.57 29.75
CA HIS A 86 -18.75 31.66 29.93
C HIS A 86 -17.54 32.17 29.15
N ASP A 87 -16.53 32.68 29.87
CA ASP A 87 -15.20 32.95 29.33
C ASP A 87 -14.39 31.64 29.35
N PHE A 88 -13.91 31.20 28.19
CA PHE A 88 -13.01 30.06 28.06
C PHE A 88 -11.57 30.54 27.82
N SER A 89 -10.70 30.28 28.79
CA SER A 89 -9.24 30.45 28.65
C SER A 89 -8.63 29.19 28.02
N LEU A 90 -8.02 29.33 26.85
CA LEU A 90 -7.20 28.28 26.22
C LEU A 90 -5.72 28.59 26.43
N SER A 91 -5.16 28.15 27.55
CA SER A 91 -3.71 28.22 27.82
C SER A 91 -2.98 27.03 27.19
N ASN A 92 -2.76 27.04 25.87
CA ASN A 92 -1.75 26.14 25.30
C ASN A 92 -1.19 26.58 23.94
N ALA A 93 0.07 27.02 23.96
CA ALA A 93 0.86 27.41 22.78
C ALA A 93 1.07 26.30 21.73
N ARG A 94 0.58 25.07 21.98
CA ARG A 94 0.64 23.93 21.06
C ARG A 94 -0.48 23.90 20.01
N LEU A 95 -1.59 24.62 20.19
CA LEU A 95 -2.66 24.71 19.17
C LEU A 95 -2.37 25.76 18.09
N ARG A 96 -1.70 26.87 18.44
CA ARG A 96 -1.32 27.95 17.49
C ARG A 96 -0.42 27.45 16.35
N ARG A 97 0.46 26.48 16.58
CA ARG A 97 1.35 25.92 15.54
C ARG A 97 0.65 24.91 14.60
N ARG A 98 -0.59 24.51 14.89
CA ARG A 98 -1.32 23.49 14.11
C ARG A 98 -2.24 24.10 13.04
N LEU A 99 -2.59 25.39 13.16
CA LEU A 99 -3.46 26.10 12.21
C LEU A 99 -2.67 26.80 11.07
N TYR A 100 -1.42 27.20 11.30
CA TYR A 100 -0.58 27.82 10.27
C TYR A 100 0.06 26.83 9.26
N ARG A 101 -0.28 25.54 9.31
CA ARG A 101 0.30 24.49 8.45
C ARG A 101 -0.64 23.95 7.38
N ILE A 102 -1.84 24.51 7.22
CA ILE A 102 -2.91 23.93 6.38
C ILE A 102 -3.05 24.59 5.00
N CYS A 103 -2.38 25.71 4.67
CA CYS A 103 -2.47 26.24 3.30
C CYS A 103 -1.23 27.03 2.85
N PRO A 104 -0.31 26.43 2.07
CA PRO A 104 0.87 27.11 1.52
C PRO A 104 0.62 27.66 0.10
N MET A 105 -0.55 28.23 -0.20
CA MET A 105 -0.81 28.92 -1.47
C MET A 105 -1.22 30.38 -1.23
N LEU A 106 -0.26 31.19 -0.80
CA LEU A 106 -0.29 32.64 -0.97
C LEU A 106 0.84 33.01 -1.95
N ARG A 107 0.52 33.09 -3.24
CA ARG A 107 1.19 34.03 -4.16
C ARG A 107 0.17 34.61 -5.16
N PRO A 108 0.33 35.89 -5.54
CA PRO A 108 -0.71 36.64 -6.22
C PRO A 108 -0.62 36.49 -7.73
N CYS A 109 -1.75 36.15 -8.38
CA CYS A 109 -1.93 36.50 -9.78
C CYS A 109 -2.64 37.87 -9.81
N ALA A 110 -1.97 38.85 -10.41
CA ALA A 110 -2.55 40.14 -10.73
C ALA A 110 -3.68 39.95 -11.77
N VAL A 111 -4.64 40.87 -11.74
CA VAL A 111 -5.28 41.58 -12.88
C VAL A 111 -6.70 42.02 -12.51
N THR A 112 -6.78 43.32 -12.17
CA THR A 112 -7.73 44.37 -12.58
C THR A 112 -9.25 44.12 -12.60
N GLY A 113 -10.02 45.06 -12.05
CA GLY A 113 -11.33 45.43 -12.63
C GLY A 113 -12.42 45.88 -11.66
N ASN A 114 -12.41 47.17 -11.31
CA ASN A 114 -13.54 48.10 -11.17
C ASN A 114 -14.88 47.70 -10.50
N THR A 115 -15.06 48.27 -9.30
CA THR A 115 -16.13 49.22 -8.89
C THR A 115 -17.60 49.00 -9.27
N GLU A 116 -18.42 49.01 -8.19
CA GLU A 116 -19.68 49.74 -8.03
C GLU A 116 -20.91 49.33 -8.87
N GLN A 117 -22.01 48.91 -8.23
CA GLN A 117 -23.05 49.80 -7.65
C GLN A 117 -24.28 48.98 -7.21
N SER A 118 -24.91 49.46 -6.14
CA SER A 118 -26.18 48.99 -5.58
C SER A 118 -27.37 49.43 -6.44
N SER A 119 -28.47 48.63 -6.46
CA SER A 119 -29.83 49.07 -6.08
C SER A 119 -30.95 48.09 -6.54
N ILE A 120 -31.77 47.71 -5.55
CA ILE A 120 -33.24 47.57 -5.58
C ILE A 120 -33.88 46.55 -6.55
N GLY A 121 -34.31 45.42 -5.97
CA GLY A 121 -35.73 45.04 -5.91
C GLY A 121 -36.30 44.11 -6.99
N ARG A 122 -36.55 42.83 -6.63
CA ARG A 122 -37.89 42.21 -6.70
C ARG A 122 -37.93 40.83 -6.03
N VAL A 123 -38.99 40.66 -5.25
CA VAL A 123 -39.42 39.49 -4.50
C VAL A 123 -39.95 38.41 -5.45
N VAL A 124 -39.51 37.16 -5.29
CA VAL A 124 -40.37 35.98 -5.54
C VAL A 124 -40.14 34.94 -4.44
N ARG A 125 -41.24 34.60 -3.76
CA ARG A 125 -41.39 33.60 -2.70
C ARG A 125 -40.90 32.21 -3.15
N PHE A 126 -40.14 31.52 -2.29
CA PHE A 126 -40.12 30.06 -2.29
C PHE A 126 -41.17 29.54 -1.30
N CYS A 127 -42.21 28.91 -1.84
CA CYS A 127 -43.19 28.17 -1.07
C CYS A 127 -42.62 26.80 -0.71
N SER A 128 -42.60 26.53 0.58
CA SER A 128 -42.47 25.21 1.19
C SER A 128 -43.55 24.25 0.72
N SER A 129 -43.19 23.05 0.26
CA SER A 129 -43.96 21.84 0.55
C SER A 129 -43.21 20.56 0.12
N ALA A 130 -43.42 19.53 0.94
CA ALA A 130 -43.19 18.11 0.67
C ALA A 130 -41.74 17.60 0.70
N PHE A 131 -41.25 17.43 1.92
CA PHE A 131 -40.33 16.35 2.25
C PHE A 131 -41.02 15.01 1.94
N VAL A 132 -40.67 14.38 0.82
CA VAL A 132 -41.00 12.98 0.54
C VAL A 132 -39.70 12.18 0.67
N PRO A 133 -39.63 11.19 1.57
CA PRO A 133 -38.44 10.35 1.69
C PRO A 133 -38.47 9.31 0.57
N ASN A 134 -37.74 9.56 -0.53
CA ASN A 134 -37.56 8.55 -1.56
C ASN A 134 -36.10 8.10 -1.63
N CYS A 135 -35.91 6.87 -1.17
CA CYS A 135 -35.17 5.81 -1.86
C CYS A 135 -33.81 6.20 -2.45
N LEU A 136 -32.79 6.01 -1.61
CA LEU A 136 -31.44 5.65 -2.03
C LEU A 136 -31.48 4.37 -2.88
N ASN A 137 -31.52 4.49 -4.21
CA ASN A 137 -30.86 3.61 -5.18
C ASN A 137 -31.28 4.00 -6.58
N GLU A 138 -30.44 4.78 -7.26
CA GLU A 138 -30.16 4.73 -8.70
C GLU A 138 -29.19 5.87 -9.00
N ARG A 139 -27.89 5.56 -8.87
CA ARG A 139 -26.82 6.48 -9.26
C ARG A 139 -26.79 6.52 -10.78
N ARG A 140 -27.14 7.67 -11.36
CA ARG A 140 -27.00 7.95 -12.80
C ARG A 140 -25.57 7.71 -13.26
N LEU A 141 -25.35 6.59 -13.93
CA LEU A 141 -24.26 6.35 -14.87
C LEU A 141 -24.50 7.26 -16.09
N HIS A 142 -23.45 7.68 -16.79
CA HIS A 142 -23.59 8.50 -18.00
C HIS A 142 -24.48 7.77 -19.04
N PRO A 143 -25.62 8.33 -19.51
CA PRO A 143 -26.68 7.51 -20.12
C PRO A 143 -26.48 7.05 -21.57
N MET A 144 -25.46 7.52 -22.31
CA MET A 144 -25.57 7.45 -23.79
C MET A 144 -24.88 6.26 -24.47
N LEU A 145 -23.77 5.73 -23.95
CA LEU A 145 -23.06 4.59 -24.59
C LEU A 145 -23.48 3.21 -24.07
N GLY A 146 -23.94 3.13 -22.81
CA GLY A 146 -24.44 1.87 -22.25
C GLY A 146 -25.72 1.40 -22.96
N ALA A 147 -26.57 2.35 -23.35
CA ALA A 147 -27.82 2.10 -24.06
C ALA A 147 -27.64 1.78 -25.56
N THR A 148 -26.39 1.71 -26.06
CA THR A 148 -26.11 1.34 -27.45
C THR A 148 -26.65 -0.06 -27.74
N SER A 149 -27.57 -0.15 -28.71
CA SER A 149 -28.17 -1.40 -29.18
C SER A 149 -27.09 -2.34 -29.73
N LEU A 150 -27.19 -3.64 -29.44
CA LEU A 150 -26.31 -4.64 -30.07
C LEU A 150 -26.63 -4.86 -31.56
N THR A 151 -27.88 -4.65 -31.96
CA THR A 151 -28.34 -4.88 -33.35
C THR A 151 -28.07 -3.70 -34.27
N ASP A 152 -28.28 -2.47 -33.77
CA ASP A 152 -28.26 -1.25 -34.59
C ASP A 152 -27.15 -0.27 -34.16
N GLY A 153 -26.43 -0.58 -33.09
CA GLY A 153 -25.41 0.29 -32.53
C GLY A 153 -24.14 0.39 -33.38
N ALA A 154 -23.32 1.38 -33.02
CA ALA A 154 -21.99 1.57 -33.56
C ALA A 154 -20.93 1.08 -32.55
N PHE A 155 -19.99 0.27 -33.03
CA PHE A 155 -18.86 -0.25 -32.28
C PHE A 155 -17.58 0.02 -33.05
N VAL A 156 -16.51 0.41 -32.37
CA VAL A 156 -15.19 0.58 -33.01
C VAL A 156 -14.21 -0.40 -32.38
N ALA A 157 -13.83 -1.43 -33.13
CA ALA A 157 -12.73 -2.29 -32.76
C ALA A 157 -11.43 -1.51 -32.93
N VAL A 158 -10.54 -1.53 -31.94
CA VAL A 158 -9.25 -0.84 -31.96
C VAL A 158 -8.15 -1.79 -31.51
N ASP A 159 -6.99 -1.63 -32.13
CA ASP A 159 -5.74 -2.29 -31.77
C ASP A 159 -4.59 -1.29 -31.96
N ILE A 160 -3.50 -1.46 -31.21
CA ILE A 160 -2.33 -0.57 -31.28
C ILE A 160 -1.03 -1.39 -31.27
N GLU A 161 -0.01 -0.85 -31.94
CA GLU A 161 1.38 -1.29 -31.78
C GLU A 161 2.17 -0.24 -31.02
N THR A 162 3.13 -0.66 -30.21
CA THR A 162 3.87 0.24 -29.30
C THR A 162 5.36 -0.09 -29.23
N THR A 163 6.18 0.88 -28.81
CA THR A 163 7.62 0.69 -28.56
C THR A 163 7.92 -0.15 -27.31
N GLY A 164 6.90 -0.53 -26.53
CA GLY A 164 7.05 -1.28 -25.29
C GLY A 164 5.73 -1.42 -24.51
N CYS A 165 5.76 -2.04 -23.33
CA CYS A 165 4.54 -2.48 -22.65
C CYS A 165 3.94 -1.50 -21.62
N ARG A 166 4.40 -0.24 -21.56
CA ARG A 166 3.99 0.70 -20.50
C ARG A 166 3.63 2.09 -21.05
N PRO A 167 2.36 2.55 -20.87
CA PRO A 167 1.98 3.91 -21.21
C PRO A 167 2.85 4.96 -20.52
N GLY A 168 3.22 6.01 -21.26
CA GLY A 168 4.02 7.14 -20.79
C GLY A 168 5.54 6.92 -20.74
N SER A 169 5.99 5.67 -20.67
CA SER A 169 7.41 5.31 -20.87
C SER A 169 7.67 4.59 -22.19
N SER A 170 6.62 4.37 -22.97
CA SER A 170 6.62 3.78 -24.30
C SER A 170 5.60 4.53 -25.14
N GLY A 171 5.89 4.69 -26.43
CA GLY A 171 5.02 5.37 -27.40
C GLY A 171 4.19 4.40 -28.24
N ILE A 172 3.09 4.91 -28.79
CA ILE A 172 2.31 4.24 -29.83
C ILE A 172 3.04 4.44 -31.17
N ILE A 173 3.11 3.40 -31.99
CA ILE A 173 3.75 3.42 -33.32
C ILE A 173 2.78 3.10 -34.46
N GLU A 174 1.63 2.48 -34.16
CA GLU A 174 0.55 2.25 -35.11
C GLU A 174 -0.79 2.20 -34.38
N ILE A 175 -1.85 2.70 -35.01
CA ILE A 175 -3.23 2.54 -34.57
C ILE A 175 -4.06 2.00 -35.73
N GLY A 176 -4.76 0.89 -35.48
CA GLY A 176 -5.78 0.35 -36.36
C GLY A 176 -7.14 0.40 -35.69
N ALA A 177 -8.18 0.76 -36.45
CA ALA A 177 -9.54 0.69 -35.97
C ALA A 177 -10.52 0.31 -37.09
N ALA A 178 -11.59 -0.39 -36.74
CA ALA A 178 -12.65 -0.80 -37.66
C ALA A 178 -14.02 -0.50 -37.06
N LEU A 179 -14.84 0.27 -37.79
CA LEU A 179 -16.18 0.67 -37.40
C LEU A 179 -17.18 -0.40 -37.85
N VAL A 180 -17.87 -0.99 -36.88
CA VAL A 180 -19.03 -1.86 -37.06
C VAL A 180 -20.28 -1.05 -36.76
N HIS A 181 -21.19 -0.95 -37.71
CA HIS A 181 -22.50 -0.34 -37.52
C HIS A 181 -23.60 -1.30 -37.98
N ALA A 182 -24.61 -1.48 -37.14
CA ALA A 182 -25.70 -2.42 -37.38
C ALA A 182 -25.23 -3.84 -37.76
N GLY A 183 -24.18 -4.32 -37.07
CA GLY A 183 -23.57 -5.63 -37.33
C GLY A 183 -22.80 -5.73 -38.65
N VAL A 184 -22.46 -4.63 -39.32
CA VAL A 184 -21.67 -4.62 -40.56
C VAL A 184 -20.46 -3.72 -40.41
N ILE A 185 -19.29 -4.14 -40.92
CA ILE A 185 -18.10 -3.29 -40.95
C ILE A 185 -18.30 -2.25 -42.06
N VAL A 186 -18.31 -0.96 -41.69
CA VAL A 186 -18.64 0.15 -42.59
C VAL A 186 -17.45 1.06 -42.90
N ASP A 187 -16.42 1.09 -42.05
CA ASP A 187 -15.24 1.92 -42.26
C ASP A 187 -14.02 1.37 -41.50
N CYS A 188 -12.81 1.76 -41.92
CA CYS A 188 -11.54 1.41 -41.29
C CYS A 188 -10.61 2.62 -41.19
N PHE A 189 -9.90 2.71 -40.08
CA PHE A 189 -8.89 3.73 -39.80
C PHE A 189 -7.55 3.04 -39.57
N GLU A 190 -6.51 3.49 -40.26
CA GLU A 190 -5.15 2.98 -40.10
C GLU A 190 -4.17 4.15 -40.19
N THR A 191 -3.26 4.24 -39.23
CA THR A 191 -2.17 5.21 -39.30
C THR A 191 -0.96 4.79 -38.49
N LEU A 192 0.23 5.00 -39.06
CA LEU A 192 1.48 4.99 -38.31
C LEU A 192 1.58 6.24 -37.44
N VAL A 193 2.29 6.12 -36.33
CA VAL A 193 2.51 7.20 -35.36
C VAL A 193 4.01 7.37 -35.16
N ARG A 194 4.49 8.60 -35.21
CA ARG A 194 5.90 8.88 -34.88
C ARG A 194 6.10 8.87 -33.37
N PRO A 195 6.90 7.93 -32.81
CA PRO A 195 7.21 7.92 -31.38
C PRO A 195 8.27 8.98 -31.03
N ASP A 196 8.32 9.38 -29.75
CA ASP A 196 9.36 10.27 -29.22
C ASP A 196 10.72 9.55 -28.99
N GLU A 197 10.75 8.23 -29.16
CA GLU A 197 11.88 7.34 -28.86
C GLU A 197 12.13 6.34 -30.00
N ALA A 198 13.36 5.84 -30.11
CA ALA A 198 13.70 4.84 -31.13
C ALA A 198 12.99 3.50 -30.85
N ILE A 199 12.49 2.86 -31.90
CA ILE A 199 11.77 1.58 -31.80
C ILE A 199 12.78 0.46 -31.48
N PRO A 200 12.66 -0.28 -30.36
CA PRO A 200 13.61 -1.33 -30.03
C PRO A 200 13.63 -2.45 -31.09
N PRO A 201 14.80 -3.05 -31.43
CA PRO A 201 14.89 -4.09 -32.47
C PRO A 201 13.95 -5.29 -32.27
N ALA A 202 13.66 -5.65 -31.02
CA ALA A 202 12.72 -6.72 -30.70
C ALA A 202 11.28 -6.38 -31.10
N ILE A 203 10.89 -5.10 -30.99
CA ILE A 203 9.57 -4.61 -31.44
C ILE A 203 9.55 -4.54 -32.96
N GLN A 204 10.59 -4.02 -33.60
CA GLN A 204 10.68 -3.99 -35.06
C GLN A 204 10.54 -5.39 -35.67
N HIS A 205 11.13 -6.41 -35.03
CA HIS A 205 10.98 -7.80 -35.47
C HIS A 205 9.56 -8.37 -35.25
N LEU A 206 8.87 -7.92 -34.20
CA LEU A 206 7.53 -8.38 -33.86
C LEU A 206 6.45 -7.78 -34.77
N THR A 207 6.51 -6.46 -34.98
CA THR A 207 5.47 -5.68 -35.67
C THR A 207 5.80 -5.42 -37.13
N GLY A 208 7.08 -5.55 -37.51
CA GLY A 208 7.58 -5.18 -38.84
C GLY A 208 7.72 -3.67 -39.05
N ILE A 209 7.52 -2.84 -38.02
CA ILE A 209 7.61 -1.38 -38.10
C ILE A 209 8.98 -0.92 -37.62
N ASP A 210 9.73 -0.24 -38.49
CA ASP A 210 11.04 0.34 -38.18
C ASP A 210 10.99 1.88 -38.05
N ASP A 211 12.09 2.47 -37.56
CA ASP A 211 12.20 3.92 -37.37
C ASP A 211 12.07 4.71 -38.70
N ALA A 212 12.39 4.10 -39.84
CA ALA A 212 12.30 4.75 -41.14
C ALA A 212 10.84 4.88 -41.60
N MET A 213 10.01 3.87 -41.34
CA MET A 213 8.57 3.89 -41.65
C MET A 213 7.82 4.98 -40.90
N VAL A 214 8.22 5.29 -39.66
CA VAL A 214 7.52 6.26 -38.79
C VAL A 214 8.13 7.67 -38.81
N ALA A 215 9.23 7.89 -39.53
CA ALA A 215 9.93 9.18 -39.54
C ALA A 215 9.03 10.35 -39.98
N ASP A 216 8.26 10.13 -41.04
CA ASP A 216 7.32 11.12 -41.60
C ASP A 216 5.88 10.96 -41.10
N ALA A 217 5.64 10.02 -40.17
CA ALA A 217 4.33 9.79 -39.59
C ALA A 217 3.87 10.99 -38.73
N PRO A 218 2.55 11.22 -38.59
CA PRO A 218 2.04 12.23 -37.67
C PRO A 218 2.42 11.95 -36.22
N ASP A 219 2.48 13.01 -35.40
CA ASP A 219 2.66 12.86 -33.95
C ASP A 219 1.42 12.24 -33.29
N VAL A 220 1.62 11.67 -32.10
CA VAL A 220 0.56 10.97 -31.36
C VAL A 220 -0.63 11.88 -31.06
N ALA A 221 -0.40 13.15 -30.71
CA ALA A 221 -1.49 14.08 -30.38
C ALA A 221 -2.41 14.31 -31.59
N THR A 222 -1.84 14.51 -32.77
CA THR A 222 -2.57 14.66 -34.03
C THR A 222 -3.39 13.42 -34.35
N VAL A 223 -2.78 12.23 -34.18
CA VAL A 223 -3.47 10.96 -34.43
C VAL A 223 -4.61 10.74 -33.44
N MET A 224 -4.42 11.04 -32.16
CA MET A 224 -5.46 10.89 -31.15
C MET A 224 -6.69 11.73 -31.47
N HIS A 225 -6.53 12.96 -31.99
CA HIS A 225 -7.67 13.78 -32.43
C HIS A 225 -8.42 13.13 -33.60
N ARG A 226 -7.69 12.62 -34.60
CA ARG A 226 -8.30 11.91 -35.74
C ARG A 226 -9.03 10.64 -35.31
N LEU A 227 -8.43 9.86 -34.41
CA LEU A 227 -9.05 8.66 -33.85
C LEU A 227 -10.32 9.02 -33.07
N ARG A 228 -10.29 10.09 -32.26
CA ARG A 228 -11.47 10.57 -31.53
C ARG A 228 -12.62 10.93 -32.47
N ASP A 229 -12.31 11.60 -33.58
CA ASP A 229 -13.31 11.95 -34.60
C ASP A 229 -13.86 10.70 -35.30
N PHE A 230 -13.01 9.73 -35.61
CA PHE A 230 -13.43 8.43 -36.17
C PHE A 230 -14.31 7.62 -35.21
N VAL A 231 -13.97 7.60 -33.91
CA VAL A 231 -14.72 6.87 -32.88
C VAL A 231 -16.07 7.52 -32.59
N GLY A 232 -16.14 8.85 -32.54
CA GLY A 232 -17.38 9.58 -32.26
C GLY A 232 -18.06 9.11 -30.97
N ASP A 233 -19.30 8.64 -31.11
CA ASP A 233 -20.12 8.09 -30.01
C ASP A 233 -20.25 6.55 -30.09
N ALA A 234 -19.38 5.87 -30.83
CA ALA A 234 -19.35 4.41 -30.88
C ALA A 234 -18.77 3.79 -29.60
N VAL A 235 -19.22 2.57 -29.28
CA VAL A 235 -18.66 1.77 -28.18
C VAL A 235 -17.33 1.18 -28.62
N LEU A 236 -16.25 1.49 -27.92
CA LEU A 236 -14.95 0.91 -28.21
C LEU A 236 -14.91 -0.59 -27.87
N VAL A 237 -14.16 -1.33 -28.68
CA VAL A 237 -13.98 -2.78 -28.58
C VAL A 237 -12.50 -3.08 -28.79
N ALA A 238 -11.92 -3.98 -28.01
CA ALA A 238 -10.55 -4.44 -28.23
C ALA A 238 -10.36 -5.87 -27.73
N HIS A 239 -9.37 -6.59 -28.26
CA HIS A 239 -9.05 -7.93 -27.79
C HIS A 239 -8.03 -7.85 -26.66
N ASN A 240 -8.43 -8.16 -25.43
CA ASN A 240 -7.61 -7.88 -24.23
C ASN A 240 -7.38 -6.37 -24.00
N HIS A 241 -8.46 -5.59 -24.15
CA HIS A 241 -8.51 -4.12 -24.17
C HIS A 241 -7.66 -3.36 -23.13
N ARG A 242 -7.24 -3.98 -22.03
CA ARG A 242 -6.46 -3.30 -20.97
C ARG A 242 -5.14 -2.75 -21.49
N PHE A 243 -4.54 -3.43 -22.46
CA PHE A 243 -3.30 -2.99 -23.07
C PHE A 243 -3.56 -1.72 -23.90
N ASP A 244 -4.42 -1.83 -24.91
CA ASP A 244 -4.73 -0.77 -25.87
C ASP A 244 -5.31 0.47 -25.17
N MET A 245 -6.36 0.26 -24.37
CA MET A 245 -7.00 1.35 -23.63
C MET A 245 -6.06 2.00 -22.62
N GLY A 246 -5.04 1.30 -22.12
CA GLY A 246 -4.05 1.88 -21.22
C GLY A 246 -3.22 2.96 -21.90
N PHE A 247 -2.83 2.74 -23.16
CA PHE A 247 -2.12 3.72 -23.98
C PHE A 247 -3.07 4.80 -24.51
N LEU A 248 -4.22 4.40 -25.05
CA LEU A 248 -5.19 5.34 -25.61
C LEU A 248 -5.73 6.31 -24.55
N ASP A 249 -6.04 5.85 -23.34
CA ASP A 249 -6.49 6.75 -22.25
C ASP A 249 -5.36 7.66 -21.76
N PHE A 250 -4.12 7.17 -21.71
CA PHE A 250 -2.97 7.98 -21.32
C PHE A 250 -2.76 9.14 -22.30
N GLU A 251 -2.77 8.86 -23.61
CA GLU A 251 -2.62 9.88 -24.63
C GLU A 251 -3.86 10.78 -24.75
N ALA A 252 -5.07 10.24 -24.53
CA ALA A 252 -6.30 11.03 -24.48
C ALA A 252 -6.31 12.03 -23.31
N GLU A 253 -5.87 11.62 -22.11
CA GLU A 253 -5.70 12.51 -20.97
C GLU A 253 -4.67 13.60 -21.25
N ARG A 254 -3.60 13.29 -21.99
CA ARG A 254 -2.57 14.26 -22.41
C ARG A 254 -3.07 15.22 -23.48
N ALA A 255 -3.86 14.74 -24.45
CA ALA A 255 -4.34 15.53 -25.58
C ALA A 255 -5.54 16.42 -25.23
N TRP A 256 -6.50 15.94 -24.44
CA TRP A 256 -7.73 16.69 -24.11
C TRP A 256 -8.25 16.51 -22.68
N GLY A 257 -7.45 15.94 -21.77
CA GLY A 257 -7.73 15.96 -20.32
C GLY A 257 -8.72 14.92 -19.81
N THR A 258 -9.22 14.02 -20.66
CA THR A 258 -10.17 12.96 -20.26
C THR A 258 -9.93 11.67 -21.05
N SER A 259 -10.23 10.52 -20.44
CA SER A 259 -10.22 9.21 -21.11
C SER A 259 -11.36 9.04 -22.12
N PHE A 260 -11.30 7.97 -22.92
CA PHE A 260 -12.43 7.59 -23.76
C PHE A 260 -13.64 7.20 -22.91
N LYS A 261 -14.82 7.42 -23.47
CA LYS A 261 -16.09 7.09 -22.80
C LYS A 261 -16.19 5.56 -22.60
N ARG A 262 -16.99 5.15 -21.60
CA ARG A 262 -17.20 3.75 -21.20
C ARG A 262 -18.67 3.35 -21.42
N PRO A 263 -19.00 2.05 -21.59
CA PRO A 263 -18.14 0.85 -21.48
C PRO A 263 -17.19 0.65 -22.67
N VAL A 264 -16.22 -0.25 -22.51
CA VAL A 264 -15.39 -0.80 -23.60
C VAL A 264 -15.53 -2.32 -23.57
N LEU A 265 -15.87 -2.93 -24.70
CA LEU A 265 -16.07 -4.38 -24.77
C LEU A 265 -14.76 -5.11 -25.03
N ASP A 266 -14.58 -6.24 -24.37
CA ASP A 266 -13.37 -7.06 -24.48
C ASP A 266 -13.70 -8.41 -25.13
N THR A 267 -13.30 -8.58 -26.39
CA THR A 267 -13.61 -9.81 -27.14
C THR A 267 -12.92 -11.04 -26.54
N LEU A 268 -11.79 -10.89 -25.85
CA LEU A 268 -11.14 -12.01 -25.13
C LEU A 268 -12.00 -12.47 -23.95
N THR A 269 -12.51 -11.51 -23.18
CA THR A 269 -13.38 -11.81 -22.03
C THR A 269 -14.72 -12.37 -22.48
N LEU A 270 -15.28 -11.84 -23.59
CA LEU A 270 -16.49 -12.38 -24.23
C LEU A 270 -16.28 -13.81 -24.68
N ALA A 271 -15.21 -14.09 -25.44
CA ALA A 271 -14.92 -15.43 -25.94
C ALA A 271 -14.80 -16.46 -24.82
N ARG A 272 -14.14 -16.12 -23.71
CA ARG A 272 -14.03 -17.02 -22.54
C ARG A 272 -15.36 -17.38 -21.90
N ARG A 273 -16.35 -16.49 -21.98
CA ARG A 273 -17.68 -16.70 -21.40
C ARG A 273 -18.68 -17.32 -22.37
N LEU A 274 -18.57 -16.97 -23.65
CA LEU A 274 -19.38 -17.57 -24.71
C LEU A 274 -18.93 -19.01 -24.98
N HIS A 275 -17.61 -19.23 -25.01
CA HIS A 275 -16.95 -20.49 -25.39
C HIS A 275 -15.93 -20.98 -24.34
N PRO A 276 -16.35 -21.33 -23.12
CA PRO A 276 -15.45 -21.85 -22.09
C PRO A 276 -14.76 -23.18 -22.47
N GLU A 277 -15.28 -23.88 -23.49
CA GLU A 277 -14.76 -25.14 -24.00
C GLU A 277 -13.47 -25.02 -24.83
N LEU A 278 -13.12 -23.83 -25.31
CA LEU A 278 -11.88 -23.62 -26.07
C LEU A 278 -10.66 -23.59 -25.13
N ASP A 279 -9.61 -24.34 -25.48
CA ASP A 279 -8.34 -24.35 -24.71
C ASP A 279 -7.64 -22.99 -24.68
N ARG A 280 -7.83 -22.19 -25.74
CA ARG A 280 -7.21 -20.86 -25.91
C ARG A 280 -8.18 -19.92 -26.61
N HIS A 281 -8.09 -18.64 -26.28
CA HIS A 281 -8.96 -17.57 -26.81
C HIS A 281 -8.17 -16.41 -27.42
N ASN A 282 -6.95 -16.64 -27.89
CA ASN A 282 -6.21 -15.57 -28.59
C ASN A 282 -6.83 -15.28 -29.96
N LEU A 283 -6.53 -14.11 -30.52
CA LEU A 283 -7.14 -13.61 -31.75
C LEU A 283 -7.02 -14.62 -32.91
N ARG A 284 -5.86 -15.27 -33.07
CA ARG A 284 -5.64 -16.31 -34.10
C ARG A 284 -6.58 -17.52 -33.95
N VAL A 285 -6.76 -18.02 -32.73
CA VAL A 285 -7.65 -19.16 -32.47
C VAL A 285 -9.11 -18.76 -32.70
N LEU A 286 -9.51 -17.57 -32.24
CA LEU A 286 -10.87 -17.09 -32.44
C LEU A 286 -11.18 -16.79 -33.91
N SER A 287 -10.20 -16.27 -34.65
CA SER A 287 -10.35 -16.01 -36.09
C SER A 287 -10.64 -17.30 -36.85
N ALA A 288 -9.92 -18.38 -36.53
CA ALA A 288 -10.15 -19.69 -37.11
C ALA A 288 -11.48 -20.33 -36.63
N PHE A 289 -11.84 -20.15 -35.36
CA PHE A 289 -13.09 -20.69 -34.80
C PHE A 289 -14.33 -20.04 -35.43
N TYR A 290 -14.30 -18.72 -35.61
CA TYR A 290 -15.40 -17.94 -36.18
C TYR A 290 -15.39 -17.85 -37.70
N ASP A 291 -14.38 -18.43 -38.34
CA ASP A 291 -14.16 -18.41 -39.79
C ASP A 291 -14.22 -16.98 -40.34
N VAL A 292 -13.31 -16.13 -39.84
CA VAL A 292 -13.19 -14.72 -40.25
C VAL A 292 -12.06 -14.54 -41.28
N ASP A 293 -12.25 -13.63 -42.23
CA ASP A 293 -11.33 -13.43 -43.35
C ASP A 293 -10.01 -12.74 -42.96
N ALA A 294 -10.05 -11.85 -41.96
CA ALA A 294 -8.87 -11.12 -41.52
C ALA A 294 -7.92 -12.05 -40.75
N VAL A 295 -6.66 -12.10 -41.18
CA VAL A 295 -5.63 -12.93 -40.57
C VAL A 295 -4.78 -12.07 -39.64
N PRO A 296 -4.82 -12.28 -38.31
CA PRO A 296 -4.00 -11.54 -37.36
C PRO A 296 -2.50 -11.74 -37.63
N ASN A 297 -1.75 -10.65 -37.63
CA ASN A 297 -0.32 -10.68 -37.99
C ASN A 297 0.55 -9.63 -37.26
N HIS A 298 0.11 -9.11 -36.11
CA HIS A 298 0.83 -8.06 -35.36
C HIS A 298 0.98 -6.75 -36.16
N ARG A 299 -0.07 -6.44 -36.92
CA ARG A 299 -0.32 -5.11 -37.48
C ARG A 299 -1.64 -4.64 -36.92
N ALA A 300 -1.66 -3.42 -36.41
CA ALA A 300 -2.81 -2.91 -35.69
C ALA A 300 -4.07 -2.89 -36.57
N SER A 301 -3.94 -2.59 -37.86
CA SER A 301 -5.06 -2.59 -38.81
C SER A 301 -5.66 -3.99 -39.03
N ALA A 302 -4.82 -5.01 -39.21
CA ALA A 302 -5.26 -6.39 -39.40
C ALA A 302 -5.92 -6.96 -38.13
N ASP A 303 -5.32 -6.68 -36.97
CA ASP A 303 -5.79 -7.20 -35.68
C ASP A 303 -7.09 -6.48 -35.23
N ALA A 304 -7.23 -5.18 -35.49
CA ALA A 304 -8.48 -4.44 -35.28
C ALA A 304 -9.60 -4.97 -36.20
N LEU A 305 -9.31 -5.25 -37.47
CA LEU A 305 -10.29 -5.81 -38.40
C LEU A 305 -10.74 -7.22 -37.99
N ALA A 306 -9.80 -8.08 -37.62
CA ALA A 306 -10.12 -9.42 -37.09
C ALA A 306 -10.98 -9.33 -35.81
N THR A 307 -10.65 -8.38 -34.92
CA THR A 307 -11.46 -8.11 -33.71
C THR A 307 -12.88 -7.67 -34.06
N ALA A 308 -13.06 -6.80 -35.07
CA ALA A 308 -14.37 -6.38 -35.54
C ALA A 308 -15.19 -7.54 -36.16
N GLN A 309 -14.56 -8.38 -36.98
CA GLN A 309 -15.22 -9.55 -37.57
C GLN A 309 -15.61 -10.59 -36.51
N ILE A 310 -14.76 -10.81 -35.51
CA ILE A 310 -15.09 -11.67 -34.36
C ILE A 310 -16.28 -11.09 -33.58
N LEU A 311 -16.27 -9.78 -33.31
CA LEU A 311 -17.41 -9.12 -32.65
C LEU A 311 -18.69 -9.30 -33.46
N GLN A 312 -18.64 -9.12 -34.79
CA GLN A 312 -19.78 -9.31 -35.69
C GLN A 312 -20.41 -10.70 -35.54
N LYS A 313 -19.59 -11.74 -35.34
CA LYS A 313 -20.05 -13.12 -35.10
C LYS A 313 -20.58 -13.33 -33.68
N MET A 314 -20.01 -12.66 -32.69
CA MET A 314 -20.46 -12.71 -31.29
C MET A 314 -21.79 -11.97 -31.05
N LEU A 315 -22.09 -10.90 -31.79
CA LEU A 315 -23.29 -10.08 -31.57
C LEU A 315 -24.59 -10.92 -31.61
N PRO A 316 -24.83 -11.77 -32.63
CA PRO A 316 -25.97 -12.69 -32.63
C PRO A 316 -26.01 -13.64 -31.42
N GLU A 317 -24.88 -14.22 -31.03
CA GLU A 317 -24.82 -15.12 -29.87
C GLU A 317 -25.18 -14.42 -28.56
N LEU A 318 -24.81 -13.14 -28.42
CA LEU A 318 -25.14 -12.32 -27.26
C LEU A 318 -26.64 -12.00 -27.25
N THR A 319 -27.21 -11.67 -28.40
CA THR A 319 -28.66 -11.45 -28.54
C THR A 319 -29.47 -12.71 -28.27
N ASP A 320 -29.02 -13.89 -28.73
CA ASP A 320 -29.66 -15.19 -28.45
C ASP A 320 -29.68 -15.53 -26.95
N ARG A 321 -28.75 -14.96 -26.18
CA ARG A 321 -28.69 -15.07 -24.71
C ARG A 321 -29.50 -13.99 -23.98
N GLY A 322 -30.29 -13.19 -24.71
CA GLY A 322 -31.19 -12.16 -24.17
C GLY A 322 -30.51 -10.85 -23.80
N MET A 323 -29.33 -10.55 -24.37
CA MET A 323 -28.68 -9.24 -24.20
C MET A 323 -29.11 -8.28 -25.32
N GLU A 324 -29.45 -7.04 -24.97
CA GLU A 324 -29.97 -6.06 -25.94
C GLU A 324 -29.01 -4.87 -26.11
N THR A 325 -28.23 -4.54 -25.08
CA THR A 325 -27.39 -3.34 -25.05
C THR A 325 -25.92 -3.62 -24.74
N ALA A 326 -25.05 -2.67 -25.07
CA ALA A 326 -23.64 -2.70 -24.67
C ALA A 326 -23.46 -2.76 -23.14
N GLU A 327 -24.38 -2.19 -22.36
CA GLU A 327 -24.37 -2.32 -20.90
C GLU A 327 -24.63 -3.76 -20.44
N ASP A 328 -25.54 -4.49 -21.10
CA ASP A 328 -25.82 -5.89 -20.78
C ASP A 328 -24.59 -6.76 -21.04
N VAL A 329 -23.90 -6.52 -22.15
CA VAL A 329 -22.64 -7.21 -22.49
C VAL A 329 -21.54 -6.87 -21.49
N ALA A 330 -21.37 -5.59 -21.14
CA ALA A 330 -20.42 -5.19 -20.12
C ALA A 330 -20.74 -5.83 -18.76
N ARG A 331 -22.03 -5.94 -18.39
CA ARG A 331 -22.46 -6.64 -17.17
C ARG A 331 -22.16 -8.13 -17.25
N PHE A 332 -22.47 -8.77 -18.38
CA PHE A 332 -22.16 -10.16 -18.65
C PHE A 332 -20.66 -10.44 -18.56
N CYS A 333 -19.78 -9.51 -18.92
CA CYS A 333 -18.34 -9.67 -18.80
C CYS A 333 -17.78 -9.35 -17.39
N GLY A 334 -18.61 -8.89 -16.45
CA GLY A 334 -18.13 -8.39 -15.15
C GLY A 334 -17.52 -6.99 -15.21
N GLN A 335 -17.74 -6.29 -16.32
CA GLN A 335 -17.23 -4.95 -16.65
C GLN A 335 -18.19 -3.83 -16.26
N ALA A 336 -19.34 -4.12 -15.64
CA ALA A 336 -20.33 -3.11 -15.20
C ALA A 336 -19.76 -2.00 -14.28
N ARG A 337 -18.58 -2.20 -13.70
CA ARG A 337 -17.86 -1.19 -12.88
C ARG A 337 -16.80 -0.39 -13.62
N GLN A 338 -16.60 -0.61 -14.92
CA GLN A 338 -15.55 0.04 -15.73
C GLN A 338 -15.67 1.57 -15.84
N GLY A 339 -16.78 2.18 -15.39
CA GLY A 339 -16.88 3.64 -15.19
C GLY A 339 -16.73 4.12 -13.74
N MET A 340 -17.01 3.27 -12.73
CA MET A 340 -17.10 3.69 -11.32
C MET A 340 -15.72 3.86 -10.65
N LEU A 341 -14.73 3.07 -11.05
CA LEU A 341 -13.36 3.23 -10.54
C LEU A 341 -12.59 4.29 -11.34
N ALA A 342 -12.84 4.39 -12.65
CA ALA A 342 -12.27 5.42 -13.50
C ALA A 342 -12.66 6.83 -13.04
N SER A 343 -13.92 7.05 -12.63
CA SER A 343 -14.33 8.35 -12.05
C SER A 343 -13.60 8.72 -10.76
N LYS A 344 -13.01 7.74 -10.06
CA LYS A 344 -12.16 7.98 -8.90
C LYS A 344 -10.72 8.34 -9.25
N LEU A 345 -10.30 8.30 -10.52
CA LEU A 345 -8.93 8.73 -10.91
C LEU A 345 -8.58 10.12 -10.41
N VAL A 346 -9.58 11.00 -10.25
CA VAL A 346 -9.43 12.34 -9.67
C VAL A 346 -8.69 12.31 -8.33
N ILE A 347 -8.91 11.29 -7.48
CA ILE A 347 -8.26 11.18 -6.16
C ILE A 347 -6.80 10.72 -6.21
N ALA A 348 -6.27 10.42 -7.41
CA ALA A 348 -4.90 10.02 -7.65
C ALA A 348 -4.08 11.05 -8.44
N THR A 349 -4.72 12.14 -8.92
CA THR A 349 -4.11 13.14 -9.80
C THR A 349 -2.97 13.92 -9.14
N HIS A 350 -3.07 14.19 -7.84
CA HIS A 350 -2.07 14.94 -7.06
C HIS A 350 -0.84 14.13 -6.65
N LEU A 351 -0.81 12.82 -6.96
CA LEU A 351 0.27 11.96 -6.49
C LEU A 351 1.57 12.21 -7.28
N PRO A 352 2.74 12.21 -6.61
CA PRO A 352 4.02 12.42 -7.27
C PRO A 352 4.46 11.16 -8.03
N ASP A 353 5.28 11.34 -9.07
CA ASP A 353 6.01 10.25 -9.70
C ASP A 353 7.28 9.92 -8.91
N ALA A 354 7.10 9.55 -7.64
CA ALA A 354 8.18 9.26 -6.71
C ALA A 354 7.89 7.96 -5.96
N PRO A 355 8.92 7.25 -5.47
CA PRO A 355 8.73 6.14 -4.56
C PRO A 355 8.12 6.58 -3.25
N GLY A 356 7.37 5.67 -2.65
CA GLY A 356 6.81 5.92 -1.34
C GLY A 356 5.75 4.92 -0.94
N VAL A 357 5.04 5.28 0.11
CA VAL A 357 3.92 4.54 0.66
C VAL A 357 2.65 5.36 0.47
N PHE A 358 1.58 4.75 -0.03
CA PHE A 358 0.26 5.35 -0.14
C PHE A 358 -0.75 4.66 0.78
N LEU A 359 -1.79 5.39 1.16
CA LEU A 359 -2.85 4.94 2.03
C LEU A 359 -4.19 5.28 1.38
N PHE A 360 -5.03 4.27 1.17
CA PHE A 360 -6.42 4.51 0.80
C PHE A 360 -7.25 4.73 2.04
N ARG A 361 -8.11 5.74 1.99
CA ARG A 361 -9.11 6.02 3.02
C ARG A 361 -10.51 5.88 2.48
N ASN A 362 -11.45 5.41 3.30
CA ASN A 362 -12.87 5.43 2.97
C ASN A 362 -13.49 6.82 3.19
N ALA A 363 -14.80 6.94 2.96
CA ALA A 363 -15.54 8.19 3.13
C ALA A 363 -15.56 8.65 4.60
N GLU A 364 -15.42 7.72 5.54
CA GLU A 364 -15.30 7.94 6.99
C GLU A 364 -13.87 8.32 7.42
N ASN A 365 -12.94 8.50 6.48
CA ASN A 365 -11.54 8.87 6.69
C ASN A 365 -10.68 7.79 7.40
N GLU A 366 -11.15 6.54 7.43
CA GLU A 366 -10.45 5.38 7.99
C GLU A 366 -9.45 4.81 6.98
N VAL A 367 -8.26 4.42 7.45
CA VAL A 367 -7.24 3.79 6.57
C VAL A 367 -7.65 2.35 6.27
N ILE A 368 -8.04 2.08 5.03
CA ILE A 368 -8.55 0.78 4.60
C ILE A 368 -7.48 -0.07 3.90
N TYR A 369 -6.48 0.56 3.30
CA TYR A 369 -5.38 -0.11 2.61
C TYR A 369 -4.10 0.73 2.66
N ILE A 370 -2.95 0.06 2.73
CA ILE A 370 -1.63 0.68 2.65
C ILE A 370 -0.81 -0.10 1.63
N GLY A 371 -0.10 0.58 0.74
CA GLY A 371 0.80 -0.07 -0.20
C GLY A 371 2.03 0.78 -0.49
N ARG A 372 3.10 0.12 -0.94
CA ARG A 372 4.30 0.80 -1.46
C ARG A 372 4.35 0.80 -2.98
N ALA A 373 5.10 1.75 -3.51
CA ALA A 373 5.30 1.93 -4.94
C ALA A 373 6.69 2.47 -5.26
N LYS A 374 7.22 2.10 -6.44
CA LYS A 374 8.36 2.83 -7.05
C LYS A 374 7.95 4.15 -7.68
N SER A 375 6.68 4.25 -8.08
CA SER A 375 6.00 5.47 -8.54
C SER A 375 4.62 5.47 -7.92
N LEU A 376 4.36 6.39 -6.99
CA LEU A 376 3.08 6.52 -6.30
C LEU A 376 1.96 6.80 -7.30
N ARG A 377 2.18 7.73 -8.23
CA ARG A 377 1.22 8.06 -9.30
C ARG A 377 0.82 6.84 -10.12
N SER A 378 1.78 6.17 -10.76
CA SER A 378 1.49 5.05 -11.66
C SER A 378 0.91 3.85 -10.91
N ARG A 379 1.42 3.54 -9.72
CA ARG A 379 0.94 2.41 -8.92
C ARG A 379 -0.50 2.61 -8.45
N VAL A 380 -0.83 3.80 -7.93
CA VAL A 380 -2.18 4.08 -7.43
C VAL A 380 -3.18 4.15 -8.58
N ARG A 381 -2.83 4.80 -9.69
CA ARG A 381 -3.67 4.81 -10.89
C ARG A 381 -4.02 3.40 -11.37
N GLY A 382 -3.06 2.49 -11.35
CA GLY A 382 -3.29 1.08 -11.69
C GLY A 382 -4.40 0.38 -10.88
N TYR A 383 -4.70 0.83 -9.65
CA TYR A 383 -5.83 0.32 -8.87
C TYR A 383 -7.20 0.73 -9.42
N PHE A 384 -7.25 1.81 -10.20
CA PHE A 384 -8.48 2.33 -10.80
C PHE A 384 -8.68 1.84 -12.25
N TYR A 385 -7.63 1.31 -12.89
CA TYR A 385 -7.66 0.74 -14.25
C TYR A 385 -7.84 -0.80 -14.29
N GLY A 386 -7.98 -1.47 -13.14
CA GLY A 386 -8.17 -2.93 -13.07
C GLY A 386 -9.65 -3.34 -12.93
N PRO A 387 -10.08 -4.49 -13.49
CA PRO A 387 -11.31 -5.10 -13.02
C PRO A 387 -11.12 -5.51 -11.57
N SER A 388 -12.07 -5.13 -10.72
CA SER A 388 -12.29 -5.86 -9.49
C SER A 388 -12.64 -7.29 -9.89
N ASP A 389 -11.80 -8.26 -9.53
CA ASP A 389 -12.22 -9.66 -9.45
C ASP A 389 -13.56 -9.68 -8.72
N LEU A 390 -14.64 -10.13 -9.39
CA LEU A 390 -16.02 -9.90 -8.95
C LEU A 390 -16.31 -10.42 -7.53
N ASP A 391 -15.56 -11.44 -7.11
CA ASP A 391 -15.74 -12.13 -5.83
C ASP A 391 -14.83 -11.61 -4.70
N ARG A 392 -13.88 -10.70 -4.98
CA ARG A 392 -12.94 -10.21 -3.97
C ARG A 392 -13.10 -8.71 -3.73
N PRO A 393 -13.33 -8.29 -2.47
CA PRO A 393 -13.31 -6.89 -2.08
C PRO A 393 -12.00 -6.21 -2.56
N HIS A 394 -12.12 -5.15 -3.35
CA HIS A 394 -10.97 -4.42 -3.88
C HIS A 394 -10.78 -3.09 -3.13
N PRO A 395 -9.57 -2.72 -2.68
CA PRO A 395 -9.39 -1.53 -1.84
C PRO A 395 -9.77 -0.22 -2.56
N ALA A 396 -9.65 -0.17 -3.90
CA ALA A 396 -10.04 1.01 -4.68
C ALA A 396 -11.57 1.24 -4.73
N SER A 397 -12.38 0.19 -4.57
CA SER A 397 -13.83 0.35 -4.60
C SER A 397 -14.37 1.08 -3.37
N GLU A 398 -13.69 0.97 -2.23
CA GLU A 398 -14.04 1.66 -0.98
C GLU A 398 -13.25 2.97 -0.79
N ALA A 399 -12.21 3.23 -1.59
CA ALA A 399 -11.40 4.43 -1.48
C ALA A 399 -12.18 5.71 -1.85
N ALA A 400 -12.10 6.72 -0.99
CA ALA A 400 -12.61 8.08 -1.17
C ALA A 400 -11.47 9.12 -1.24
N SER A 401 -10.30 8.84 -0.64
CA SER A 401 -9.09 9.66 -0.77
C SER A 401 -7.81 8.84 -0.68
N VAL A 402 -6.69 9.44 -1.11
CA VAL A 402 -5.36 8.82 -1.08
C VAL A 402 -4.35 9.76 -0.42
N ASP A 403 -3.80 9.32 0.72
CA ASP A 403 -2.62 9.93 1.31
C ASP A 403 -1.36 9.27 0.77
N HIS A 404 -0.23 9.98 0.83
CA HIS A 404 1.06 9.41 0.48
C HIS A 404 2.21 9.96 1.33
N PHE A 405 3.26 9.16 1.43
CA PHE A 405 4.53 9.49 2.07
C PHE A 405 5.65 9.18 1.07
N PRO A 406 6.26 10.19 0.45
CA PRO A 406 7.46 9.98 -0.35
C PRO A 406 8.54 9.33 0.52
N CYS A 407 9.22 8.33 -0.03
CA CYS A 407 10.31 7.63 0.66
C CYS A 407 11.55 7.75 -0.19
N ALA A 408 12.65 8.16 0.42
CA ALA A 408 13.85 8.48 -0.33
C ALA A 408 14.67 7.23 -0.72
N SER A 409 14.24 6.03 -0.28
CA SER A 409 14.79 4.76 -0.74
C SER A 409 13.77 3.60 -0.69
N ASP A 410 14.09 2.49 -1.35
CA ASP A 410 13.24 1.29 -1.35
C ASP A 410 13.20 0.62 0.04
N LEU A 411 14.32 0.60 0.78
CA LEU A 411 14.37 0.10 2.17
C LEU A 411 13.57 0.99 3.13
N ASP A 412 13.67 2.31 2.98
CA ASP A 412 12.88 3.27 3.75
C ASP A 412 11.38 3.06 3.51
N ALA A 413 10.96 2.87 2.26
CA ALA A 413 9.58 2.56 1.90
C ALA A 413 9.09 1.24 2.54
N LEU A 414 9.91 0.18 2.55
CA LEU A 414 9.58 -1.10 3.19
C LEU A 414 9.35 -0.94 4.70
N LEU A 415 10.21 -0.19 5.37
CA LEU A 415 10.12 0.06 6.81
C LEU A 415 8.91 0.94 7.16
N VAL A 416 8.65 1.99 6.38
CA VAL A 416 7.49 2.87 6.56
C VAL A 416 6.18 2.11 6.32
N GLU A 417 6.08 1.33 5.25
CA GLU A 417 4.89 0.50 4.94
C GLU A 417 4.60 -0.46 6.10
N SER A 418 5.60 -1.24 6.53
CA SER A 418 5.49 -2.19 7.64
C SER A 418 4.97 -1.52 8.93
N ARG A 419 5.48 -0.32 9.26
CA ARG A 419 5.08 0.44 10.45
C ARG A 419 3.65 0.98 10.34
N LEU A 420 3.25 1.48 9.16
CA LEU A 420 1.90 2.00 8.94
C LEU A 420 0.87 0.86 8.95
N VAL A 421 1.17 -0.27 8.31
CA VAL A 421 0.31 -1.48 8.36
C VAL A 421 0.13 -1.96 9.80
N ALA A 422 1.21 -2.00 10.59
CA ALA A 422 1.16 -2.38 12.00
C ALA A 422 0.33 -1.41 12.85
N ARG A 423 0.39 -0.10 12.54
CA ARG A 423 -0.31 0.95 13.29
C ARG A 423 -1.80 1.00 12.98
N TYR A 424 -2.16 0.94 11.70
CA TYR A 424 -3.53 1.18 11.25
C TYR A 424 -4.36 -0.10 11.14
N GLN A 425 -3.71 -1.27 11.01
CA GLN A 425 -4.38 -2.54 10.76
C GLN A 425 -5.50 -2.45 9.69
N PRO A 426 -5.23 -1.86 8.51
CA PRO A 426 -6.20 -1.68 7.43
C PRO A 426 -6.89 -2.98 6.96
N LYS A 427 -8.21 -2.96 6.83
CA LYS A 427 -9.04 -4.11 6.39
C LYS A 427 -8.49 -4.89 5.18
N PHE A 428 -7.89 -4.22 4.19
CA PHE A 428 -7.40 -4.86 2.96
C PHE A 428 -5.95 -5.38 3.03
N ASN A 429 -5.20 -5.12 4.11
CA ASN A 429 -3.86 -5.69 4.31
C ASN A 429 -3.87 -6.94 5.21
N ARG A 430 -4.99 -7.65 5.36
CA ARG A 430 -5.11 -8.80 6.29
C ARG A 430 -3.99 -9.83 6.13
N ASP A 431 -3.58 -10.14 4.89
CA ASP A 431 -2.50 -11.09 4.65
C ASP A 431 -1.13 -10.56 5.10
N GLN A 432 -0.87 -9.26 4.90
CA GLN A 432 0.35 -8.60 5.42
C GLN A 432 0.31 -8.39 6.94
N GLN A 433 -0.89 -8.23 7.52
CA GLN A 433 -1.11 -8.07 8.96
C GLN A 433 -0.98 -9.36 9.75
N ARG A 434 -1.07 -10.51 9.10
CA ARG A 434 -0.68 -11.82 9.69
C ARG A 434 0.82 -11.86 10.04
N GLY A 435 1.54 -10.76 9.88
CA GLY A 435 2.91 -10.51 10.27
C GLY A 435 3.22 -10.60 11.77
N ARG A 436 3.49 -11.84 12.21
CA ARG A 436 4.61 -12.26 13.08
C ARG A 436 4.61 -11.69 14.50
N SER A 437 3.79 -12.28 15.37
CA SER A 437 4.08 -12.30 16.81
C SER A 437 5.45 -12.92 17.04
N GLN A 438 6.21 -12.39 17.99
CA GLN A 438 7.41 -13.07 18.43
C GLN A 438 7.00 -14.34 19.15
N VAL A 439 7.57 -15.45 18.71
CA VAL A 439 7.47 -16.71 19.44
C VAL A 439 8.86 -17.15 19.86
N PHE A 440 8.93 -17.78 21.02
CA PHE A 440 10.14 -18.33 21.58
C PHE A 440 9.89 -19.80 21.86
N ILE A 441 10.90 -20.63 21.59
CA ILE A 441 10.94 -21.98 22.12
C ILE A 441 11.62 -21.88 23.50
N ARG A 442 11.00 -22.45 24.52
CA ARG A 442 11.46 -22.38 25.90
C ARG A 442 11.64 -23.78 26.47
N LEU A 443 12.73 -23.94 27.21
CA LEU A 443 12.92 -25.01 28.16
C LEU A 443 12.81 -24.44 29.59
N GLY A 444 11.95 -25.01 30.43
CA GLY A 444 11.80 -24.56 31.82
C GLY A 444 13.11 -24.66 32.62
N GLY A 445 13.45 -23.63 33.40
CA GLY A 445 14.81 -23.50 33.98
C GLY A 445 15.08 -24.16 35.33
N SER A 446 14.07 -24.51 36.11
CA SER A 446 14.24 -25.00 37.50
C SER A 446 13.64 -26.39 37.76
N ALA A 447 13.17 -27.07 36.72
CA ALA A 447 12.59 -28.40 36.84
C ALA A 447 13.66 -29.46 36.54
N GLN A 448 13.69 -30.54 37.33
CA GLN A 448 14.53 -31.71 37.07
C GLN A 448 14.22 -32.39 35.71
N PHE A 449 12.96 -32.27 35.27
CA PHE A 449 12.49 -32.79 33.98
C PHE A 449 11.75 -31.68 33.21
N PRO A 450 12.49 -30.74 32.58
CA PRO A 450 11.88 -29.59 31.94
C PRO A 450 11.15 -29.97 30.65
N ALA A 451 9.99 -29.34 30.42
CA ALA A 451 9.24 -29.46 29.18
C ALA A 451 9.71 -28.40 28.17
N LEU A 452 9.85 -28.80 26.90
CA LEU A 452 10.12 -27.89 25.78
C LEU A 452 8.79 -27.35 25.25
N THR A 453 8.52 -26.05 25.33
CA THR A 453 7.23 -25.43 24.93
C THR A 453 7.45 -24.20 24.07
N THR A 454 6.40 -23.69 23.42
CA THR A 454 6.41 -22.37 22.78
C THR A 454 5.82 -21.30 23.71
N THR A 455 6.23 -20.05 23.54
CA THR A 455 5.67 -18.90 24.27
C THR A 455 5.83 -17.60 23.48
N ASN A 456 4.89 -16.67 23.61
CA ASN A 456 4.97 -15.34 22.99
C ASN A 456 5.59 -14.27 23.89
N ARG A 457 6.20 -14.69 25.02
CA ARG A 457 6.88 -13.80 25.96
C ARG A 457 8.32 -14.26 26.15
N ARG A 458 9.27 -13.33 26.11
CA ARG A 458 10.64 -13.60 26.51
C ARG A 458 10.68 -13.73 28.03
N LEU A 459 10.97 -14.94 28.51
CA LEU A 459 10.97 -15.24 29.95
C LEU A 459 12.42 -15.21 30.45
N ARG A 460 12.64 -14.60 31.62
CA ARG A 460 13.99 -14.37 32.18
C ARG A 460 14.65 -15.63 32.76
N SER A 461 13.92 -16.75 32.86
CA SER A 461 14.41 -18.00 33.45
C SER A 461 14.28 -19.18 32.50
N GLY A 462 15.25 -20.08 32.56
CA GLY A 462 15.36 -21.23 31.66
C GLY A 462 15.97 -20.89 30.30
N THR A 463 16.14 -21.90 29.46
CA THR A 463 16.73 -21.72 28.12
C THR A 463 15.67 -21.20 27.16
N ILE A 464 16.00 -20.11 26.46
CA ILE A 464 15.12 -19.45 25.49
C ILE A 464 15.80 -19.47 24.12
N ILE A 465 15.09 -19.95 23.12
CA ILE A 465 15.51 -19.98 21.71
C ILE A 465 14.56 -19.08 20.93
N GLY A 466 15.13 -18.08 20.27
CA GLY A 466 14.40 -17.04 19.56
C GLY A 466 14.99 -15.65 19.84
N PRO A 467 14.30 -14.58 19.43
CA PRO A 467 12.93 -14.58 18.94
C PRO A 467 12.77 -15.16 17.53
N LEU A 468 11.66 -15.86 17.30
CA LEU A 468 11.24 -16.44 16.02
C LEU A 468 10.02 -15.70 15.48
N THR A 469 9.78 -15.84 14.18
CA THR A 469 8.70 -15.13 13.48
C THR A 469 7.49 -15.98 13.10
N ASN A 470 7.57 -17.30 13.27
CA ASN A 470 6.55 -18.21 12.76
C ASN A 470 6.11 -19.19 13.85
N ASN A 471 4.89 -18.98 14.38
CA ASN A 471 4.33 -19.84 15.44
C ASN A 471 4.20 -21.29 15.00
N TRP A 472 3.64 -21.53 13.80
CA TRP A 472 3.50 -22.87 13.24
C TRP A 472 4.85 -23.58 13.14
N ALA A 473 5.91 -22.90 12.69
CA ALA A 473 7.24 -23.49 12.59
C ALA A 473 7.81 -23.82 13.98
N ALA A 474 7.60 -22.95 14.97
CA ALA A 474 8.06 -23.21 16.33
C ALA A 474 7.33 -24.41 16.96
N GLU A 475 6.00 -24.47 16.86
CA GLU A 475 5.18 -25.57 17.39
C GLU A 475 5.49 -26.91 16.71
N THR A 476 5.55 -26.92 15.38
CA THR A 476 5.88 -28.12 14.60
C THR A 476 7.28 -28.63 14.92
N LEU A 477 8.26 -27.73 15.08
CA LEU A 477 9.62 -28.13 15.43
C LEU A 477 9.71 -28.65 16.87
N VAL A 478 9.04 -28.00 17.83
CA VAL A 478 8.99 -28.47 19.22
C VAL A 478 8.40 -29.88 19.29
N GLU A 479 7.34 -30.15 18.51
CA GLU A 479 6.74 -31.47 18.42
C GLU A 479 7.70 -32.51 17.83
N ALA A 480 8.37 -32.18 16.73
CA ALA A 480 9.37 -33.07 16.12
C ALA A 480 10.53 -33.39 17.08
N LEU A 481 11.02 -32.39 17.83
CA LEU A 481 12.07 -32.57 18.84
C LEU A 481 11.58 -33.43 20.00
N ARG A 482 10.37 -33.20 20.50
CA ARG A 482 9.77 -34.02 21.57
C ARG A 482 9.65 -35.48 21.17
N SER A 483 9.13 -35.74 19.98
CA SER A 483 9.00 -37.11 19.44
C SER A 483 10.36 -37.77 19.24
N ARG A 484 11.34 -37.07 18.65
CA ARG A 484 12.65 -37.67 18.34
C ARG A 484 13.48 -37.99 19.57
N TYR A 485 13.51 -37.08 20.54
CA TYR A 485 14.37 -37.18 21.72
C TYR A 485 13.62 -37.71 22.95
N GLY A 486 12.32 -38.03 22.83
CA GLY A 486 11.50 -38.53 23.92
C GLY A 486 11.39 -37.53 25.06
N LEU A 487 11.08 -36.27 24.74
CA LEU A 487 10.94 -35.21 25.74
C LEU A 487 9.52 -35.14 26.31
N ARG A 488 9.45 -34.65 27.54
CA ARG A 488 8.19 -34.45 28.24
C ARG A 488 7.31 -33.41 27.53
N ARG A 489 6.01 -33.72 27.45
CA ARG A 489 4.98 -32.90 26.78
C ARG A 489 4.11 -32.08 27.75
N CYS A 490 3.93 -32.57 28.97
CA CYS A 490 3.04 -31.95 29.96
C CYS A 490 3.77 -30.89 30.81
N ALA A 491 3.06 -29.82 31.19
CA ALA A 491 3.58 -28.72 32.01
C ALA A 491 3.37 -28.90 33.53
N ARG A 492 2.80 -30.03 33.97
CA ARG A 492 2.42 -30.27 35.38
C ARG A 492 3.66 -30.33 36.30
N ARG A 493 3.53 -30.03 37.59
CA ARG A 493 4.57 -30.41 38.56
C ARG A 493 4.36 -31.87 38.99
N PHE A 494 5.43 -32.58 39.33
CA PHE A 494 5.31 -33.93 39.87
C PHE A 494 4.73 -33.85 41.28
N GLY A 495 3.63 -34.55 41.51
CA GLY A 495 3.10 -34.84 42.85
C GLY A 495 3.36 -36.30 43.20
N LYS A 496 3.08 -36.70 44.44
CA LYS A 496 3.19 -38.10 44.88
C LYS A 496 2.19 -39.04 44.19
N ASP A 497 1.13 -38.50 43.59
CA ASP A 497 0.05 -39.25 42.94
C ASP A 497 0.03 -39.04 41.42
N ALA A 498 1.16 -39.30 40.75
CA ALA A 498 1.23 -39.22 39.29
C ALA A 498 0.48 -40.40 38.65
N VAL A 499 -0.70 -40.14 38.11
CA VAL A 499 -1.51 -41.11 37.36
C VAL A 499 -0.94 -41.30 35.94
N ALA A 500 -1.05 -42.52 35.42
CA ALA A 500 -0.77 -42.86 34.02
C ALA A 500 -1.44 -41.86 33.07
N CYS A 501 -0.70 -41.43 32.04
CA CYS A 501 -1.21 -40.50 31.04
C CYS A 501 -1.13 -41.10 29.64
N ALA A 502 -2.06 -40.71 28.76
CA ALA A 502 -2.15 -41.22 27.39
C ALA A 502 -0.83 -41.10 26.60
N GLU A 503 -0.06 -40.02 26.83
CA GLU A 503 1.25 -39.84 26.19
C GLU A 503 2.31 -40.85 26.68
N GLY A 504 2.24 -41.25 27.94
CA GLY A 504 3.11 -42.27 28.51
C GLY A 504 2.73 -43.67 28.07
N GLU A 505 1.43 -43.97 28.01
CA GLU A 505 0.89 -45.25 27.53
C GLU A 505 1.22 -45.47 26.05
N ALA A 506 1.09 -44.42 25.23
CA ALA A 506 1.45 -44.46 23.81
C ALA A 506 2.97 -44.43 23.54
N GLY A 507 3.82 -44.46 24.59
CA GLY A 507 5.28 -44.46 24.45
C GLY A 507 5.90 -43.14 23.96
N ARG A 508 5.11 -42.07 23.83
CA ARG A 508 5.56 -40.74 23.36
C ARG A 508 6.22 -39.89 24.44
N CYS A 509 6.21 -40.36 25.68
CA CYS A 509 6.81 -39.72 26.85
C CYS A 509 7.47 -40.80 27.74
N PRO A 510 8.69 -40.57 28.26
CA PRO A 510 9.38 -41.55 29.11
C PRO A 510 8.84 -41.63 30.55
N ARG A 511 7.68 -41.04 30.81
CA ARG A 511 7.00 -41.04 32.13
C ARG A 511 7.92 -40.68 33.31
N PRO A 512 8.62 -39.52 33.28
CA PRO A 512 9.44 -39.10 34.42
C PRO A 512 8.60 -38.90 35.69
N CYS A 513 7.29 -38.70 35.56
CA CYS A 513 6.34 -38.61 36.68
C CYS A 513 6.15 -39.93 37.43
N GLU A 514 6.36 -41.07 36.76
CA GLU A 514 6.25 -42.43 37.33
C GLU A 514 7.64 -43.03 37.60
N GLY A 515 8.71 -42.24 37.49
CA GLY A 515 10.09 -42.72 37.62
C GLY A 515 10.61 -43.51 36.41
N GLY A 516 9.94 -43.43 35.25
CA GLY A 516 10.31 -44.17 34.04
C GLY A 516 11.64 -43.74 33.36
N ILE A 517 12.27 -42.68 33.86
CA ILE A 517 13.59 -42.21 33.41
C ILE A 517 14.30 -41.46 34.54
N THR A 518 15.63 -41.60 34.62
CA THR A 518 16.45 -40.83 35.58
C THR A 518 16.64 -39.39 35.13
N ALA A 519 16.93 -38.49 36.08
CA ALA A 519 17.19 -37.09 35.78
C ALA A 519 18.36 -36.90 34.82
N ASP A 520 19.47 -37.62 35.03
CA ASP A 520 20.67 -37.53 34.19
C ASP A 520 20.43 -38.03 32.77
N GLU A 521 19.67 -39.11 32.61
CA GLU A 521 19.32 -39.61 31.28
C GLU A 521 18.41 -38.63 30.54
N TYR A 522 17.43 -38.06 31.24
CA TYR A 522 16.56 -37.03 30.65
C TYR A 522 17.36 -35.77 30.27
N ALA A 523 18.31 -35.35 31.10
CA ALA A 523 19.18 -34.21 30.81
C ALA A 523 19.99 -34.42 29.52
N ARG A 524 20.57 -35.61 29.31
CA ARG A 524 21.28 -35.94 28.05
C ARG A 524 20.37 -35.84 26.82
N ARG A 525 19.10 -36.26 26.92
CA ARG A 525 18.11 -36.14 25.84
C ARG A 525 17.79 -34.67 25.54
N VAL A 526 17.66 -33.86 26.58
CA VAL A 526 17.45 -32.41 26.46
C VAL A 526 18.63 -31.73 25.78
N GLU A 527 19.87 -32.02 26.21
CA GLU A 527 21.09 -31.48 25.59
C GLU A 527 21.17 -31.82 24.10
N ALA A 528 20.88 -33.08 23.74
CA ALA A 528 20.85 -33.52 22.35
C ALA A 528 19.80 -32.77 21.52
N ALA A 529 18.64 -32.44 22.09
CA ALA A 529 17.62 -31.64 21.43
C ALA A 529 18.04 -30.18 21.26
N LEU A 530 18.71 -29.58 22.27
CA LEU A 530 19.20 -28.20 22.19
C LEU A 530 20.37 -28.06 21.21
N ALA A 531 21.20 -29.09 21.04
CA ALA A 531 22.30 -29.10 20.09
C ALA A 531 21.86 -28.83 18.64
N VAL A 532 20.59 -29.10 18.29
CA VAL A 532 20.01 -28.78 16.98
C VAL A 532 20.14 -27.29 16.63
N PHE A 533 20.04 -26.40 17.61
CA PHE A 533 20.13 -24.95 17.41
C PHE A 533 21.56 -24.41 17.40
N ASN A 534 22.52 -25.24 17.83
CA ASN A 534 23.94 -24.92 18.01
C ASN A 534 24.82 -25.78 17.07
N GLY A 535 24.52 -25.74 15.76
CA GLY A 535 25.29 -26.45 14.73
C GLY A 535 24.81 -27.86 14.40
N GLY A 536 23.93 -28.47 15.21
CA GLY A 536 23.36 -29.79 14.96
C GLY A 536 22.21 -29.84 13.93
N GLY A 537 21.77 -28.68 13.41
CA GLY A 537 20.66 -28.55 12.48
C GLY A 537 20.73 -29.46 11.25
N PRO A 538 21.84 -29.49 10.48
CA PRO A 538 21.98 -30.34 9.31
C PRO A 538 21.81 -31.84 9.61
N ARG A 539 22.36 -32.31 10.74
CA ARG A 539 22.23 -33.71 11.17
C ARG A 539 20.78 -34.06 11.50
N PHE A 540 20.07 -33.17 12.19
CA PHE A 540 18.66 -33.37 12.51
C PHE A 540 17.78 -33.31 11.25
N ARG A 541 18.09 -32.41 10.32
CA ARG A 541 17.44 -32.34 8.99
C ARG A 541 17.56 -33.66 8.24
N ALA A 542 18.77 -34.19 8.12
CA ALA A 542 19.02 -35.47 7.45
C ALA A 542 18.23 -36.62 8.12
N ALA A 543 18.15 -36.63 9.45
CA ALA A 543 17.36 -37.62 10.17
C ALA A 543 15.86 -37.53 9.85
N LEU A 544 15.28 -36.32 9.79
CA LEU A 544 13.87 -36.13 9.40
C LEU A 544 13.61 -36.51 7.94
N GLN A 545 14.56 -36.23 7.04
CA GLN A 545 14.45 -36.62 5.64
C GLN A 545 14.46 -38.14 5.47
N ALA A 546 15.36 -38.84 6.16
CA ALA A 546 15.40 -40.31 6.15
C ALA A 546 14.11 -40.93 6.72
N LEU A 547 13.52 -40.33 7.76
CA LEU A 547 12.22 -40.78 8.29
C LEU A 547 11.08 -40.57 7.29
N ARG A 548 11.04 -39.40 6.63
CA ARG A 548 10.08 -39.13 5.54
C ARG A 548 10.19 -40.16 4.42
N GLU A 549 11.41 -40.50 4.00
CA GLU A 549 11.66 -41.44 2.91
C GLU A 549 11.23 -42.86 3.27
N ARG A 550 11.48 -43.31 4.52
CA ARG A 550 10.97 -44.59 5.01
C ARG A 550 9.45 -44.62 5.07
N ALA A 551 8.82 -43.62 5.69
CA ALA A 551 7.36 -43.54 5.76
C ALA A 551 6.70 -43.51 4.36
N ALA A 552 7.32 -42.84 3.39
CA ALA A 552 6.85 -42.85 2.01
C ALA A 552 7.02 -44.23 1.34
N ALA A 553 8.12 -44.93 1.58
CA ALA A 553 8.35 -46.29 1.08
C ALA A 553 7.34 -47.29 1.68
N ASP A 554 6.99 -47.11 2.95
CA ASP A 554 6.01 -47.92 3.68
C ASP A 554 4.55 -47.48 3.42
N LEU A 555 4.32 -46.53 2.49
CA LEU A 555 3.00 -45.98 2.13
C LEU A 555 2.26 -45.27 3.29
N HIS A 556 2.96 -44.87 4.35
CA HIS A 556 2.45 -44.08 5.47
C HIS A 556 2.50 -42.57 5.15
N TYR A 557 1.62 -42.12 4.26
CA TYR A 557 1.65 -40.74 3.74
C TYR A 557 1.42 -39.66 4.79
N GLU A 558 0.61 -39.91 5.82
CA GLU A 558 0.38 -38.95 6.91
C GLU A 558 1.66 -38.69 7.71
N GLU A 559 2.40 -39.75 8.04
CA GLU A 559 3.69 -39.65 8.74
C GLU A 559 4.75 -38.98 7.87
N ALA A 560 4.77 -39.28 6.56
CA ALA A 560 5.64 -38.60 5.60
C ALA A 560 5.34 -37.08 5.53
N ILE A 561 4.07 -36.67 5.61
CA ILE A 561 3.67 -35.25 5.67
C ILE A 561 4.20 -34.60 6.97
N LEU A 562 4.05 -35.26 8.12
CA LEU A 562 4.55 -34.75 9.39
C LEU A 562 6.07 -34.50 9.35
N HIS A 563 6.85 -35.45 8.82
CA HIS A 563 8.30 -35.29 8.69
C HIS A 563 8.70 -34.22 7.66
N ARG A 564 8.00 -34.13 6.53
CA ARG A 564 8.19 -33.06 5.55
C ARG A 564 7.95 -31.68 6.18
N ASP A 565 6.88 -31.55 6.93
CA ASP A 565 6.51 -30.29 7.57
C ASP A 565 7.47 -29.94 8.71
N ALA A 566 7.98 -30.94 9.44
CA ALA A 566 9.07 -30.77 10.42
C ALA A 566 10.38 -30.26 9.77
N VAL A 567 10.76 -30.75 8.59
CA VAL A 567 11.92 -30.21 7.83
C VAL A 567 11.70 -28.74 7.47
N ARG A 568 10.51 -28.40 6.95
CA ARG A 568 10.17 -27.00 6.62
C ARG A 568 10.18 -26.09 7.86
N ALA A 569 9.70 -26.61 8.99
CA ALA A 569 9.68 -25.90 10.26
C ALA A 569 11.10 -25.68 10.83
N LEU A 570 11.97 -26.69 10.71
CA LEU A 570 13.39 -26.61 11.07
C LEU A 570 14.10 -25.53 10.24
N ASP A 571 14.01 -25.62 8.91
CA ASP A 571 14.68 -24.70 7.99
C ASP A 571 14.26 -23.24 8.27
N ARG A 572 12.95 -22.99 8.43
CA ARG A 572 12.41 -21.66 8.79
C ARG A 572 12.90 -21.14 10.14
N THR A 573 13.00 -22.02 11.13
CA THR A 573 13.47 -21.67 12.48
C THR A 573 14.97 -21.34 12.46
N LEU A 574 15.79 -22.18 11.83
CA LEU A 574 17.24 -21.96 11.73
C LEU A 574 17.57 -20.69 10.95
N SER A 575 16.93 -20.46 9.80
CA SER A 575 17.11 -19.21 9.04
C SER A 575 16.70 -17.98 9.85
N SER A 576 15.64 -18.08 10.64
CA SER A 576 15.21 -16.99 11.54
C SER A 576 16.26 -16.69 12.61
N LEU A 577 16.83 -17.73 13.23
CA LEU A 577 17.88 -17.59 14.25
C LEU A 577 19.19 -17.07 13.65
N GLU A 578 19.56 -17.49 12.44
CA GLU A 578 20.74 -16.98 11.74
C GLU A 578 20.64 -15.48 11.46
N VAL A 579 19.49 -15.01 10.97
CA VAL A 579 19.25 -13.58 10.73
C VAL A 579 19.43 -12.78 12.02
N VAL A 580 18.81 -13.24 13.12
CA VAL A 580 18.91 -12.54 14.41
C VAL A 580 20.33 -12.59 14.99
N ARG A 581 21.01 -13.74 14.92
CA ARG A 581 22.40 -13.88 15.40
C ARG A 581 23.38 -13.01 14.62
N PHE A 582 23.25 -13.01 13.29
CA PHE A 582 24.07 -12.16 12.42
C PHE A 582 23.87 -10.69 12.78
N ALA A 583 22.61 -10.24 12.81
CA ALA A 583 22.23 -8.90 13.23
C ALA A 583 22.80 -8.52 14.60
N ALA A 584 22.67 -9.42 15.60
CA ALA A 584 23.16 -9.18 16.95
C ALA A 584 24.69 -9.10 17.03
N SER A 585 25.41 -9.88 16.21
CA SER A 585 26.88 -9.92 16.20
C SER A 585 27.55 -8.68 15.59
N GLU A 586 26.83 -7.94 14.74
CA GLU A 586 27.34 -6.73 14.11
C GLU A 586 27.16 -5.53 15.05
N LEU A 587 28.25 -4.80 15.33
CA LEU A 587 28.21 -3.56 16.13
C LEU A 587 27.32 -2.50 15.46
N GLY A 588 27.34 -2.45 14.13
CA GLY A 588 26.38 -1.73 13.31
C GLY A 588 26.91 -1.38 11.93
N VAL A 589 26.08 -0.72 11.15
CA VAL A 589 26.31 -0.41 9.74
C VAL A 589 25.55 0.85 9.33
N ALA A 590 26.14 1.64 8.45
CA ALA A 590 25.42 2.66 7.68
C ALA A 590 25.10 2.09 6.31
N ILE A 591 23.81 2.04 5.98
CA ILE A 591 23.32 1.67 4.64
C ILE A 591 23.06 2.97 3.89
N ILE A 592 23.70 3.14 2.74
CA ILE A 592 23.67 4.36 1.94
C ILE A 592 22.97 4.07 0.62
N GLU A 593 21.89 4.78 0.36
CA GLU A 593 21.10 4.65 -0.87
C GLU A 593 20.91 6.01 -1.52
N GLY A 594 20.99 6.08 -2.84
CA GLY A 594 20.73 7.31 -3.58
C GLY A 594 19.76 7.07 -4.72
N ARG A 595 18.77 7.95 -4.88
CA ARG A 595 17.78 7.91 -5.97
C ARG A 595 17.45 9.33 -6.43
N GLY A 596 17.55 9.57 -7.74
CA GLY A 596 17.48 10.94 -8.26
C GLY A 596 18.52 11.82 -7.56
N ASP A 597 18.10 13.00 -7.13
CA ASP A 597 18.92 13.97 -6.41
C ASP A 597 18.92 13.82 -4.89
N GLU A 598 18.34 12.74 -4.35
CA GLU A 598 18.34 12.49 -2.90
C GLU A 598 19.29 11.35 -2.52
N ILE A 599 19.86 11.46 -1.32
CA ILE A 599 20.58 10.40 -0.62
C ILE A 599 19.93 10.11 0.73
N VAL A 600 19.88 8.83 1.07
CA VAL A 600 19.40 8.32 2.35
C VAL A 600 20.51 7.53 3.03
N ILE A 601 20.66 7.78 4.32
CA ILE A 601 21.59 7.03 5.16
C ILE A 601 20.78 6.44 6.31
N LEU A 602 20.70 5.11 6.35
CA LEU A 602 20.09 4.37 7.44
C LEU A 602 21.19 3.87 8.36
N LEU A 603 21.18 4.34 9.61
CA LEU A 603 22.12 3.89 10.64
C LEU A 603 21.48 2.74 11.42
N VAL A 604 22.14 1.59 11.42
CA VAL A 604 21.66 0.33 12.01
C VAL A 604 22.65 -0.14 13.05
N ARG A 605 22.18 -0.51 14.25
CA ARG A 605 23.01 -1.02 15.35
C ARG A 605 22.42 -2.33 15.87
N HIS A 606 23.23 -3.38 15.92
CA HIS A 606 22.78 -4.74 16.24
C HIS A 606 21.54 -5.16 15.41
N GLY A 607 21.54 -4.84 14.10
CA GLY A 607 20.42 -5.04 13.17
C GLY A 607 19.19 -4.15 13.39
N ARG A 608 19.15 -3.32 14.43
CA ARG A 608 18.03 -2.41 14.73
C ARG A 608 18.26 -1.05 14.07
N LEU A 609 17.23 -0.52 13.41
CA LEU A 609 17.29 0.83 12.84
C LEU A 609 17.34 1.90 13.94
N GLY A 610 18.41 2.68 13.98
CA GLY A 610 18.57 3.81 14.90
C GLY A 610 18.09 5.13 14.31
N SER A 611 18.69 5.54 13.19
CA SER A 611 18.41 6.84 12.57
C SER A 611 18.30 6.73 11.05
N VAL A 612 17.53 7.63 10.45
CA VAL A 612 17.46 7.83 8.99
C VAL A 612 17.80 9.28 8.71
N LEU A 613 18.82 9.52 7.91
CA LEU A 613 19.15 10.84 7.37
C LEU A 613 18.74 10.90 5.91
N ARG A 614 18.15 12.03 5.51
CA ARG A 614 17.85 12.36 4.12
C ARG A 614 18.52 13.69 3.80
N SER A 615 19.09 13.79 2.61
CA SER A 615 19.76 15.00 2.12
C SER A 615 19.69 15.03 0.60
N GLU A 616 19.65 16.21 0.02
CA GLU A 616 19.91 16.36 -1.41
C GLU A 616 21.39 16.08 -1.70
N ARG A 617 21.69 15.59 -2.90
CA ARG A 617 23.04 15.24 -3.36
C ARG A 617 23.98 16.44 -3.34
N ALA A 618 23.45 17.63 -3.63
CA ALA A 618 24.19 18.89 -3.59
C ALA A 618 24.69 19.21 -2.18
N ASP A 619 23.91 18.87 -1.16
CA ASP A 619 24.16 19.27 0.23
C ASP A 619 25.07 18.31 1.00
N VAL A 620 25.35 17.12 0.46
CA VAL A 620 26.21 16.10 1.11
C VAL A 620 27.64 16.60 1.37
N ALA A 621 28.11 17.59 0.61
CA ALA A 621 29.41 18.22 0.83
C ALA A 621 29.39 19.29 1.95
N GLY A 622 28.21 19.77 2.34
CA GLY A 622 28.01 20.88 3.26
C GLY A 622 28.28 20.56 4.73
N SER A 623 28.51 21.62 5.51
CA SER A 623 28.71 21.54 6.97
C SER A 623 27.44 21.08 7.70
N GLU A 624 26.26 21.47 7.23
CA GLU A 624 24.98 21.06 7.81
C GLU A 624 24.77 19.55 7.77
N PHE A 625 25.07 18.92 6.63
CA PHE A 625 25.01 17.47 6.47
C PHE A 625 25.97 16.76 7.44
N LYS A 626 27.22 17.25 7.57
CA LYS A 626 28.20 16.69 8.51
C LYS A 626 27.69 16.73 9.94
N VAL A 627 27.17 17.88 10.38
CA VAL A 627 26.61 18.05 11.74
C VAL A 627 25.38 17.15 11.95
N ALA A 628 24.51 17.01 10.94
CA ALA A 628 23.36 16.13 11.02
C ALA A 628 23.79 14.66 11.16
N LEU A 629 24.77 14.22 10.37
CA LEU A 629 25.35 12.88 10.42
C LEU A 629 25.96 12.59 11.79
N GLU A 630 26.82 13.48 12.31
CA GLU A 630 27.44 13.33 13.63
C GLU A 630 26.40 13.17 14.74
N ARG A 631 25.34 14.00 14.74
CA ARG A 631 24.24 13.88 15.72
C ARG A 631 23.48 12.57 15.57
N ALA A 632 23.28 12.07 14.36
CA ALA A 632 22.58 10.80 14.12
C ALA A 632 23.43 9.58 14.51
N VAL A 633 24.74 9.63 14.26
CA VAL A 633 25.71 8.60 14.70
C VAL A 633 25.80 8.58 16.21
N ALA A 634 25.94 9.73 16.88
CA ALA A 634 25.90 9.80 18.35
C ALA A 634 24.60 9.19 18.89
N ARG A 635 23.42 9.64 18.41
CA ARG A 635 22.13 9.08 18.85
C ARG A 635 22.00 7.57 18.65
N THR A 636 22.61 7.01 17.60
CA THR A 636 22.50 5.59 17.28
C THR A 636 23.50 4.74 18.06
N TYR A 637 24.75 5.19 18.16
CA TYR A 637 25.87 4.38 18.66
C TYR A 637 26.34 4.75 20.06
N SER A 638 26.05 5.96 20.56
CA SER A 638 26.44 6.39 21.91
C SER A 638 25.29 6.40 22.94
N GLU A 639 24.02 6.46 22.53
CA GLU A 639 22.89 6.36 23.47
C GLU A 639 22.63 4.88 23.90
N THR A 640 22.36 4.68 25.20
CA THR A 640 21.96 3.42 25.87
C THR A 640 20.51 2.98 25.55
N ARG A 641 19.84 3.60 24.56
CA ARG A 641 18.42 3.34 24.26
C ARG A 641 18.16 1.96 23.64
N ILE A 642 19.15 1.37 22.99
CA ILE A 642 19.06 0.00 22.50
C ILE A 642 19.39 -0.92 23.69
N ALA A 643 18.50 -1.85 24.02
CA ALA A 643 18.68 -2.76 25.14
C ALA A 643 20.11 -3.34 25.16
N GLU A 644 20.75 -3.32 26.33
CA GLU A 644 22.11 -3.84 26.56
C GLU A 644 22.26 -5.28 26.07
N ASP A 645 21.15 -6.02 26.06
CA ASP A 645 21.04 -7.33 25.46
C ASP A 645 20.58 -7.24 23.98
N PRO A 646 21.44 -7.62 23.01
CA PRO A 646 21.10 -7.66 21.59
C PRO A 646 19.89 -8.55 21.27
N MET A 647 19.56 -9.49 22.17
CA MET A 647 18.43 -10.42 22.01
C MET A 647 17.13 -9.92 22.65
N ASP A 648 17.14 -8.79 23.36
CA ASP A 648 15.94 -8.16 23.89
C ASP A 648 15.25 -7.28 22.83
N ILE A 649 14.69 -7.95 21.82
CA ILE A 649 14.12 -7.29 20.64
C ILE A 649 12.59 -7.27 20.80
N SER A 650 11.94 -6.12 20.63
CA SER A 650 10.48 -6.05 20.56
C SER A 650 9.92 -6.63 19.26
N PRO A 651 8.63 -7.04 19.20
CA PRO A 651 8.03 -7.56 17.97
C PRO A 651 8.11 -6.60 16.77
N ARG A 652 8.14 -5.29 17.05
CA ARG A 652 8.35 -4.26 16.03
C ARG A 652 9.79 -4.27 15.52
N GLU A 653 10.77 -4.23 16.42
CA GLU A 653 12.19 -4.23 16.04
C GLU A 653 12.59 -5.51 15.33
N LEU A 654 12.02 -6.66 15.72
CA LEU A 654 12.30 -7.92 15.04
C LEU A 654 11.86 -7.87 13.58
N ARG A 655 10.68 -7.30 13.29
CA ARG A 655 10.26 -7.10 11.90
C ARG A 655 11.24 -6.21 11.14
N ASP A 656 11.68 -5.11 11.74
CA ASP A 656 12.65 -4.21 11.12
C ASP A 656 13.98 -4.94 10.84
N VAL A 657 14.50 -5.74 11.78
CA VAL A 657 15.70 -6.60 11.61
C VAL A 657 15.52 -7.52 10.41
N PHE A 658 14.40 -8.25 10.31
CA PHE A 658 14.17 -9.14 9.17
C PHE A 658 14.06 -8.39 7.84
N ILE A 659 13.41 -7.22 7.83
CA ILE A 659 13.29 -6.39 6.62
C ILE A 659 14.69 -5.93 6.17
N ILE A 660 15.48 -5.38 7.09
CA ILE A 660 16.83 -4.88 6.82
C ILE A 660 17.72 -6.01 6.32
N GLU A 661 17.83 -7.11 7.05
CA GLU A 661 18.73 -8.21 6.70
C GLU A 661 18.35 -8.93 5.40
N THR A 662 17.04 -9.08 5.14
CA THR A 662 16.57 -9.63 3.86
C THR A 662 16.91 -8.67 2.72
N TYR A 663 16.72 -7.37 2.94
CA TYR A 663 17.02 -6.35 1.94
C TYR A 663 18.51 -6.30 1.59
N ARG A 664 19.38 -6.27 2.61
CA ARG A 664 20.86 -6.26 2.46
C ARG A 664 21.33 -7.43 1.59
N ARG A 665 20.83 -8.64 1.87
CA ARG A 665 21.17 -9.85 1.10
C ARG A 665 20.69 -9.80 -0.36
N GLN A 666 19.52 -9.23 -0.60
CA GLN A 666 18.91 -9.20 -1.95
C GLN A 666 19.43 -8.07 -2.83
N HIS A 667 19.76 -6.91 -2.24
CA HIS A 667 20.05 -5.68 -2.99
C HIS A 667 21.51 -5.24 -2.89
N MET A 668 22.30 -5.84 -1.98
CA MET A 668 23.71 -5.53 -1.74
C MET A 668 23.98 -4.01 -1.77
N PRO A 669 23.33 -3.23 -0.88
CA PRO A 669 23.46 -1.78 -0.90
C PRO A 669 24.89 -1.34 -0.54
N LEU A 670 25.19 -0.06 -0.77
CA LEU A 670 26.45 0.50 -0.30
C LEU A 670 26.43 0.55 1.24
N GLU A 671 27.39 -0.11 1.87
CA GLU A 671 27.46 -0.25 3.31
C GLU A 671 28.79 0.24 3.86
N VAL A 672 28.75 0.87 5.03
CA VAL A 672 29.93 1.21 5.83
C VAL A 672 29.76 0.59 7.21
N PRO A 673 30.61 -0.38 7.63
CA PRO A 673 30.47 -1.02 8.93
C PRO A 673 31.00 -0.11 10.06
N TYR A 674 30.32 -0.14 11.21
CA TYR A 674 30.74 0.54 12.43
C TYR A 674 31.69 -0.35 13.23
N LYS A 675 32.89 0.17 13.52
CA LYS A 675 33.97 -0.57 14.21
C LYS A 675 34.27 -0.04 15.62
N GLY A 676 33.34 0.67 16.24
CA GLY A 676 33.50 1.21 17.60
C GLY A 676 34.11 2.61 17.68
N ASP A 677 34.63 3.17 16.57
CA ASP A 677 35.09 4.56 16.50
C ASP A 677 34.11 5.42 15.70
N ALA A 678 33.48 6.39 16.37
CA ALA A 678 32.49 7.26 15.75
C ALA A 678 33.11 8.29 14.79
N GLU A 679 34.34 8.74 15.06
CA GLU A 679 34.98 9.77 14.24
C GLU A 679 35.38 9.22 12.88
N SER A 680 36.12 8.09 12.85
CA SER A 680 36.44 7.38 11.61
C SER A 680 35.18 6.95 10.86
N PHE A 681 34.16 6.48 11.58
CA PHE A 681 32.89 6.08 10.97
C PHE A 681 32.19 7.24 10.25
N ASN A 682 32.06 8.41 10.90
CA ASN A 682 31.49 9.61 10.28
C ASN A 682 32.24 10.00 9.00
N ALA A 683 33.58 9.97 9.03
CA ALA A 683 34.41 10.28 7.87
C ALA A 683 34.19 9.30 6.71
N HIS A 684 34.13 8.00 6.99
CA HIS A 684 33.88 6.97 5.99
C HIS A 684 32.47 7.07 5.40
N VAL A 685 31.44 7.28 6.24
CA VAL A 685 30.05 7.45 5.79
C VAL A 685 29.91 8.69 4.91
N ALA A 686 30.47 9.84 5.31
CA ALA A 686 30.45 11.05 4.50
C ALA A 686 31.17 10.86 3.16
N THR A 687 32.31 10.15 3.15
CA THR A 687 33.05 9.83 1.92
C THR A 687 32.25 8.91 1.01
N ALA A 688 31.65 7.86 1.55
CA ALA A 688 30.83 6.92 0.80
C ALA A 688 29.57 7.60 0.23
N ALA A 689 28.93 8.47 1.01
CA ALA A 689 27.82 9.30 0.57
C ALA A 689 28.21 10.20 -0.62
N ARG A 690 29.35 10.90 -0.55
CA ARG A 690 29.88 11.71 -1.66
C ARG A 690 30.25 10.89 -2.89
N ARG A 691 30.68 9.63 -2.74
CA ARG A 691 30.91 8.74 -3.89
C ARG A 691 29.59 8.33 -4.53
N ALA A 692 28.58 8.01 -3.72
CA ALA A 692 27.24 7.66 -4.20
C ALA A 692 26.57 8.81 -4.97
N THR A 693 26.90 10.08 -4.66
CA THR A 693 26.39 11.22 -5.43
C THR A 693 26.98 11.35 -6.83
N ARG A 694 28.20 10.82 -7.07
CA ARG A 694 28.93 10.94 -8.35
C ARG A 694 28.60 9.87 -9.38
N VAL A 695 27.92 8.79 -8.99
CA VAL A 695 27.57 7.70 -9.91
C VAL A 695 26.11 7.86 -10.36
N PRO A 696 25.83 8.20 -11.64
CA PRO A 696 24.51 7.99 -12.20
C PRO A 696 24.32 6.48 -12.33
N ARG A 697 23.37 5.93 -11.56
CA ARG A 697 23.13 4.49 -11.50
C ARG A 697 22.50 4.05 -12.82
N LYS A 698 23.31 3.66 -13.82
CA LYS A 698 22.87 2.67 -14.81
C LYS A 698 22.39 1.45 -14.01
N LEU A 699 21.16 0.99 -14.27
CA LEU A 699 20.60 -0.19 -13.63
C LEU A 699 21.63 -1.32 -13.69
N HIS A 700 21.93 -1.94 -12.54
CA HIS A 700 22.70 -3.16 -12.49
C HIS A 700 21.92 -4.25 -13.24
N ALA A 701 22.27 -4.48 -14.51
CA ALA A 701 22.04 -5.75 -15.15
C ALA A 701 22.76 -6.82 -14.31
N ALA A 702 22.05 -7.91 -14.02
CA ALA A 702 22.64 -9.08 -13.39
C ALA A 702 23.91 -9.50 -14.17
N PRO A 703 24.98 -9.98 -13.51
CA PRO A 703 26.09 -10.55 -14.24
C PRO A 703 25.55 -11.73 -15.05
N SER A 704 25.71 -11.65 -16.36
CA SER A 704 25.52 -12.78 -17.26
C SER A 704 26.46 -13.89 -16.81
N VAL A 705 25.89 -14.96 -16.26
CA VAL A 705 26.63 -16.18 -15.97
C VAL A 705 26.95 -16.83 -17.32
N GLY A 706 28.24 -16.83 -17.67
CA GLY A 706 28.81 -17.74 -18.66
C GLY A 706 29.27 -19.03 -17.99
#